data_AF-A0A2N1V7Y2-F1
#
_entry.id   AF-A0A2N1V7Y2-F1
#
_cell.length_a   1.000
_cell.length_b   1.000
_cell.length_c   1.000
_cell.angle_alpha   90.00
_cell.angle_beta   90.00
_cell.angle_gamma   90.00
#
_symmetry.space_group_name_H-M   'P 1'
#
loop_
_entity.id
_entity.type
_entity.pdbx_description
1 polymer ?
#
loop_
_entity_poly.entity_id
_entity_poly.type
_entity_poly.pdbx_seq_one_letter_code
_entity_poly.pdbx_strand_id
1 'polypeptide(L)'
;MNKFITKQGSRLAALAAGIVLFSFTATAQDLINSKKVNNAGGTIKFKSNAGTFQNSAAIGMITNTGVIEMLGTDNTFTGTNTLSSSVALRVPGQVSYASPAAAQNVFPGYYTDLDMKDAGVKNFNAANVFIGQNYTTAGGNRNYGTSLITYDGAVAQSIAAENTGNGTGYNNLDFTNAGLKTLSSGAALVTGTTGIDVSATGGVSIIGATAALTSTGIFTQDPLAGDFSLSTGGTATLLADGNLIQATTQVNNGTLHLGDGTNPTNTTITNGGSLNLADDANALLDVTGSTNLNVDGGFTNLFQARSNMNFDNTSLVDYQDGATSIVTTIPGSPYGKFEISKSNGPINATNNGGAVNDLEINTSFAMSGGSGNNLDMLNSTGGKVNLTSGTAGNVTYAGNEEVVGEFRRTHAAVAGVDYVFNNAATVVNFTTAPAAGNYFAVIANPNGTTASYDPTRDVERDINIEYDYTAWVADVTAGYQASDIPATWTAGFTEAQLRFREGDAIPADEKVSTGNTYTRVASGAGSLGSVKLPGITPTAAAVDGLADGSFLSGNDLILRAGPAIWYSVNPGRWSNPATWDEGTEPPTDAEVVIRHNVHAGFIRADGYPVDEATPGAMATKITIQTPTGPDFLTPTLMIGSSDIVGTFATSTVPVAGITNPGRIIVENVVTEVPVPGGYAAEDTGALTNFVAGLVVFGGAEITASESLINDGCLNIGGTLGIGQ
;
A
#
# COMPACT_ATOMS: atom_id res chain seq x y z
N MET A 1 -95.31 -39.37 37.07
CA MET A 1 -96.29 -39.38 35.95
C MET A 1 -95.47 -39.36 34.67
N ASN A 2 -95.57 -40.30 33.70
CA ASN A 2 -96.49 -41.43 33.52
C ASN A 2 -95.74 -42.77 33.27
N LYS A 3 -96.43 -43.90 33.47
CA LYS A 3 -95.96 -45.28 33.25
C LYS A 3 -96.17 -45.73 31.80
N PHE A 4 -95.32 -46.63 31.30
CA PHE A 4 -95.60 -47.98 30.74
C PHE A 4 -94.22 -48.70 30.64
N ILE A 5 -93.90 -49.91 31.19
CA ILE A 5 -94.52 -51.27 31.14
C ILE A 5 -94.42 -51.82 29.69
N THR A 6 -93.90 -53.00 29.29
CA THR A 6 -93.46 -54.33 29.84
C THR A 6 -92.52 -55.03 28.80
N LYS A 7 -91.83 -56.18 28.95
CA LYS A 7 -91.26 -57.01 30.07
C LYS A 7 -90.64 -58.32 29.49
N GLN A 8 -89.37 -58.64 29.80
CA GLN A 8 -88.67 -59.96 29.70
C GLN A 8 -88.56 -60.70 28.33
N GLY A 9 -87.38 -61.29 28.06
CA GLY A 9 -87.14 -62.31 27.04
C GLY A 9 -85.66 -62.71 26.97
N SER A 10 -85.31 -63.96 27.25
CA SER A 10 -83.93 -64.43 27.47
C SER A 10 -83.32 -65.21 26.29
N ARG A 11 -82.00 -65.46 26.38
CA ARG A 11 -81.10 -66.29 25.53
C ARG A 11 -80.42 -65.50 24.40
N LEU A 12 -79.09 -65.32 24.39
CA LEU A 12 -77.98 -66.29 24.41
C LEU A 12 -77.77 -67.02 23.06
N ALA A 13 -77.03 -66.38 22.16
CA ALA A 13 -76.19 -67.01 21.14
C ALA A 13 -75.15 -65.98 20.66
N ALA A 14 -73.91 -66.42 20.44
CA ALA A 14 -72.82 -65.51 20.04
C ALA A 14 -72.87 -65.20 18.53
N LEU A 15 -72.51 -63.96 18.17
CA LEU A 15 -71.98 -63.67 16.84
C LEU A 15 -70.89 -62.60 16.96
N ALA A 16 -69.66 -62.98 16.62
CA ALA A 16 -68.60 -62.02 16.40
C ALA A 16 -68.89 -61.26 15.10
N ALA A 17 -69.19 -59.97 15.21
CA ALA A 17 -69.32 -59.06 14.08
C ALA A 17 -68.57 -57.77 14.43
N GLY A 18 -67.78 -57.26 13.48
CA GLY A 18 -66.71 -56.33 13.77
C GLY A 18 -67.17 -55.02 14.42
N ILE A 19 -66.43 -54.60 15.45
CA ILE A 19 -66.25 -53.16 15.68
C ILE A 19 -65.48 -52.64 14.48
N VAL A 20 -66.21 -52.11 13.50
CA VAL A 20 -65.63 -51.19 12.51
C VAL A 20 -65.21 -49.96 13.31
N LEU A 21 -63.92 -49.86 13.64
CA LEU A 21 -63.32 -48.58 13.99
C LEU A 21 -63.48 -47.69 12.75
N PHE A 22 -64.52 -46.87 12.74
CA PHE A 22 -64.58 -45.73 11.82
C PHE A 22 -63.49 -44.75 12.25
N SER A 23 -62.30 -44.91 11.69
CA SER A 23 -61.25 -43.90 11.71
C SER A 23 -61.71 -42.73 10.85
N PHE A 24 -62.56 -41.86 11.42
CA PHE A 24 -62.86 -40.57 10.83
C PHE A 24 -61.58 -39.73 10.84
N THR A 25 -60.86 -39.73 9.72
CA THR A 25 -59.87 -38.70 9.41
C THR A 25 -60.61 -37.37 9.31
N ALA A 26 -60.58 -36.57 10.38
CA ALA A 26 -61.13 -35.22 10.39
C ALA A 26 -60.36 -34.38 9.36
N THR A 27 -60.99 -34.12 8.21
CA THR A 27 -60.35 -33.54 7.02
C THR A 27 -59.98 -32.05 7.18
N ALA A 28 -60.54 -31.37 8.19
CA ALA A 28 -60.09 -30.07 8.68
C ALA A 28 -60.23 -30.02 10.21
N GLN A 29 -59.40 -29.21 10.86
CA GLN A 29 -59.50 -28.96 12.31
C GLN A 29 -59.36 -27.46 12.55
N ASP A 30 -60.48 -26.78 12.79
CA ASP A 30 -60.52 -25.32 12.87
C ASP A 30 -60.77 -24.83 14.31
N LEU A 31 -60.01 -23.83 14.72
CA LEU A 31 -60.25 -23.05 15.93
C LEU A 31 -60.73 -21.65 15.52
N ILE A 32 -62.02 -21.36 15.72
CA ILE A 32 -62.64 -20.09 15.35
C ILE A 32 -62.79 -19.21 16.60
N ASN A 33 -62.00 -18.13 16.68
CA ASN A 33 -62.07 -17.14 17.75
C ASN A 33 -62.75 -15.84 17.28
N SER A 34 -63.96 -15.59 17.77
CA SER A 34 -64.69 -14.33 17.58
C SER A 34 -64.79 -13.46 18.84
N LYS A 35 -64.25 -13.90 19.98
CA LYS A 35 -64.39 -13.19 21.27
C LYS A 35 -63.14 -13.22 22.15
N LYS A 36 -62.72 -14.40 22.60
CA LYS A 36 -61.57 -14.58 23.50
C LYS A 36 -60.99 -16.00 23.42
N VAL A 37 -59.66 -16.10 23.44
CA VAL A 37 -58.91 -17.34 23.69
C VAL A 37 -58.03 -17.13 24.92
N ASN A 38 -57.98 -18.12 25.80
CA ASN A 38 -57.11 -18.11 26.98
C ASN A 38 -56.44 -19.49 27.13
N ASN A 39 -55.19 -19.59 26.70
CA ASN A 39 -54.32 -20.76 26.85
C ASN A 39 -53.17 -20.42 27.82
N ALA A 40 -53.48 -20.37 29.12
CA ALA A 40 -52.50 -20.13 30.16
C ALA A 40 -51.77 -21.45 30.50
N GLY A 41 -50.57 -21.65 29.92
CA GLY A 41 -49.72 -22.84 30.15
C GLY A 41 -50.23 -24.16 29.56
N GLY A 42 -51.28 -24.15 28.74
CA GLY A 42 -51.82 -25.35 28.07
C GLY A 42 -51.29 -25.55 26.65
N THR A 43 -51.87 -26.51 25.91
CA THR A 43 -51.52 -26.77 24.51
C THR A 43 -52.76 -26.79 23.61
N ILE A 44 -52.78 -25.93 22.59
CA ILE A 44 -53.70 -26.01 21.46
C ILE A 44 -53.00 -26.86 20.39
N LYS A 45 -53.63 -27.94 19.90
CA LYS A 45 -52.95 -28.95 19.06
C LYS A 45 -53.69 -29.19 17.75
N PHE A 46 -53.06 -28.88 16.62
CA PHE A 46 -53.59 -29.09 15.27
C PHE A 46 -53.03 -30.37 14.66
N LYS A 47 -53.85 -31.42 14.59
CA LYS A 47 -53.51 -32.75 14.06
C LYS A 47 -53.84 -32.93 12.58
N SER A 48 -54.81 -32.18 12.07
CA SER A 48 -55.17 -32.22 10.64
C SER A 48 -54.10 -31.50 9.82
N ASN A 49 -53.76 -32.06 8.66
CA ASN A 49 -52.82 -31.46 7.71
C ASN A 49 -53.23 -30.03 7.34
N ALA A 50 -54.53 -29.74 7.21
CA ALA A 50 -55.05 -28.42 6.85
C ALA A 50 -55.83 -27.74 8.00
N GLY A 51 -55.42 -27.97 9.26
CA GLY A 51 -56.04 -27.31 10.41
C GLY A 51 -55.77 -25.80 10.46
N THR A 52 -56.75 -24.99 10.87
CA THR A 52 -56.68 -23.53 10.84
C THR A 52 -56.98 -22.88 12.21
N PHE A 53 -56.29 -21.78 12.53
CA PHE A 53 -56.68 -20.88 13.61
C PHE A 53 -57.23 -19.59 13.00
N GLN A 54 -58.55 -19.49 12.93
CA GLN A 54 -59.27 -18.31 12.45
C GLN A 54 -59.51 -17.32 13.59
N ASN A 55 -58.91 -16.12 13.53
CA ASN A 55 -59.10 -15.08 14.52
C ASN A 55 -59.80 -13.81 13.96
N SER A 56 -60.88 -13.42 14.62
CA SER A 56 -61.58 -12.14 14.44
C SER A 56 -61.71 -11.33 15.73
N ALA A 57 -61.20 -11.81 16.86
CA ALA A 57 -61.12 -11.03 18.09
C ALA A 57 -59.93 -10.05 18.06
N ALA A 58 -59.98 -8.97 18.84
CA ALA A 58 -58.83 -8.08 19.04
C ALA A 58 -57.68 -8.81 19.77
N ILE A 59 -56.42 -8.45 19.50
CA ILE A 59 -55.24 -9.18 20.02
C ILE A 59 -55.20 -9.26 21.55
N GLY A 60 -55.63 -8.21 22.27
CA GLY A 60 -55.74 -8.20 23.73
C GLY A 60 -56.77 -9.18 24.32
N MET A 61 -57.58 -9.84 23.47
CA MET A 61 -58.48 -10.93 23.85
C MET A 61 -57.87 -12.32 23.60
N ILE A 62 -56.58 -12.41 23.26
CA ILE A 62 -55.85 -13.66 23.16
C ILE A 62 -54.75 -13.65 24.21
N THR A 63 -54.93 -14.48 25.23
CA THR A 63 -53.89 -14.77 26.21
C THR A 63 -53.33 -16.14 25.89
N ASN A 64 -52.09 -16.23 25.42
CA ASN A 64 -51.37 -17.49 25.29
C ASN A 64 -50.01 -17.40 25.99
N THR A 65 -49.86 -18.16 27.07
CA THR A 65 -48.55 -18.43 27.71
C THR A 65 -48.18 -19.91 27.61
N GLY A 66 -48.98 -20.69 26.87
CA GLY A 66 -48.71 -22.08 26.52
C GLY A 66 -48.29 -22.22 25.05
N VAL A 67 -48.53 -23.40 24.50
CA VAL A 67 -48.05 -23.81 23.17
C VAL A 67 -49.21 -23.93 22.18
N ILE A 68 -49.00 -23.45 20.95
CA ILE A 68 -49.80 -23.80 19.77
C ILE A 68 -48.96 -24.80 18.97
N GLU A 69 -49.33 -26.08 19.03
CA GLU A 69 -48.58 -27.18 18.43
C GLU A 69 -49.20 -27.57 17.08
N MET A 70 -48.44 -27.37 16.01
CA MET A 70 -48.76 -27.75 14.64
C MET A 70 -48.16 -29.14 14.38
N LEU A 71 -49.01 -30.15 14.23
CA LEU A 71 -48.62 -31.52 13.84
C LEU A 71 -48.97 -31.81 12.37
N GLY A 72 -49.86 -31.02 11.76
CA GLY A 72 -50.22 -31.11 10.35
C GLY A 72 -49.15 -30.51 9.43
N THR A 73 -49.25 -30.80 8.14
CA THR A 73 -48.31 -30.33 7.11
C THR A 73 -48.50 -28.86 6.73
N ASP A 74 -49.74 -28.35 6.75
CA ASP A 74 -50.15 -27.07 6.15
C ASP A 74 -51.07 -26.29 7.10
N ASN A 75 -50.70 -26.19 8.38
CA ASN A 75 -51.49 -25.44 9.36
C ASN A 75 -51.34 -23.91 9.16
N THR A 76 -52.45 -23.18 9.25
CA THR A 76 -52.50 -21.75 8.89
C THR A 76 -53.21 -20.88 9.95
N PHE A 77 -52.84 -19.60 10.00
CA PHE A 77 -53.59 -18.57 10.71
C PHE A 77 -54.46 -17.79 9.71
N THR A 78 -55.72 -17.52 10.05
CA THR A 78 -56.69 -16.85 9.17
C THR A 78 -57.59 -15.89 9.96
N GLY A 79 -58.56 -15.25 9.29
CA GLY A 79 -59.58 -14.41 9.90
C GLY A 79 -59.49 -12.94 9.49
N THR A 80 -60.10 -12.05 10.28
CA THR A 80 -60.05 -10.59 10.04
C THR A 80 -58.92 -9.92 10.82
N ASN A 81 -58.52 -10.51 11.95
CA ASN A 81 -57.34 -10.12 12.74
C ASN A 81 -56.37 -11.30 12.72
N THR A 82 -55.94 -11.69 11.52
CA THR A 82 -55.08 -12.85 11.27
C THR A 82 -53.82 -12.76 12.11
N LEU A 83 -53.59 -13.76 12.97
CA LEU A 83 -52.35 -13.84 13.73
C LEU A 83 -51.16 -14.02 12.79
N SER A 84 -49.96 -13.61 13.22
CA SER A 84 -48.74 -13.58 12.42
C SER A 84 -48.71 -12.49 11.33
N SER A 85 -49.81 -11.81 10.98
CA SER A 85 -49.82 -10.92 9.80
C SER A 85 -49.10 -9.58 9.98
N SER A 86 -48.78 -9.17 11.21
CA SER A 86 -48.02 -7.95 11.53
C SER A 86 -47.47 -8.02 12.96
N VAL A 87 -46.52 -7.14 13.30
CA VAL A 87 -45.98 -7.04 14.67
C VAL A 87 -47.07 -6.82 15.73
N ALA A 88 -48.14 -6.08 15.41
CA ALA A 88 -49.28 -5.83 16.29
C ALA A 88 -50.24 -7.03 16.41
N LEU A 89 -50.12 -8.02 15.52
CA LEU A 89 -50.87 -9.28 15.51
C LEU A 89 -49.93 -10.50 15.65
N ARG A 90 -48.73 -10.29 16.23
CA ARG A 90 -47.76 -11.35 16.53
C ARG A 90 -48.44 -12.49 17.26
N VAL A 91 -48.16 -13.74 16.88
CA VAL A 91 -48.71 -14.92 17.55
C VAL A 91 -48.18 -14.94 19.00
N PRO A 92 -49.05 -14.80 20.03
CA PRO A 92 -48.59 -14.77 21.42
C PRO A 92 -48.16 -16.17 21.88
N GLY A 93 -47.14 -16.24 22.74
CA GLY A 93 -46.58 -17.49 23.27
C GLY A 93 -45.83 -18.31 22.21
N GLN A 94 -45.67 -19.62 22.48
CA GLN A 94 -44.90 -20.50 21.61
C GLN A 94 -45.76 -21.13 20.51
N VAL A 95 -45.26 -21.10 19.27
CA VAL A 95 -45.73 -21.96 18.17
C VAL A 95 -44.69 -23.06 17.93
N SER A 96 -45.13 -24.32 17.97
CA SER A 96 -44.26 -25.50 17.85
C SER A 96 -44.66 -26.33 16.63
N TYR A 97 -43.77 -26.43 15.64
CA TYR A 97 -43.92 -27.34 14.50
C TYR A 97 -43.29 -28.70 14.86
N ALA A 98 -44.12 -29.72 15.07
CA ALA A 98 -43.74 -30.98 15.71
C ALA A 98 -44.21 -32.24 14.93
N SER A 99 -44.16 -32.24 13.60
CA SER A 99 -44.45 -33.45 12.82
C SER A 99 -43.36 -34.51 13.01
N PRO A 100 -43.74 -35.77 13.35
CA PRO A 100 -42.77 -36.84 13.57
C PRO A 100 -42.13 -37.39 12.30
N ALA A 101 -42.66 -37.09 11.10
CA ALA A 101 -42.14 -37.65 9.85
C ALA A 101 -42.50 -36.83 8.59
N ALA A 102 -43.74 -36.34 8.47
CA ALA A 102 -44.16 -35.56 7.32
C ALA A 102 -43.49 -34.18 7.30
N ALA A 103 -43.13 -33.68 6.12
CA ALA A 103 -42.65 -32.31 5.98
C ALA A 103 -43.77 -31.31 6.32
N GLN A 104 -43.43 -30.25 7.05
CA GLN A 104 -44.34 -29.19 7.44
C GLN A 104 -43.93 -27.88 6.79
N ASN A 105 -44.92 -27.12 6.36
CA ASN A 105 -44.77 -25.77 5.87
C ASN A 105 -44.92 -24.81 7.06
N VAL A 106 -43.85 -24.07 7.36
CA VAL A 106 -43.84 -23.02 8.38
C VAL A 106 -44.61 -21.83 7.82
N PHE A 107 -45.53 -21.26 8.60
CA PHE A 107 -46.39 -20.18 8.15
C PHE A 107 -45.62 -18.84 8.23
N PRO A 108 -45.79 -17.90 7.27
CA PRO A 108 -45.12 -16.60 7.32
C PRO A 108 -45.53 -15.73 8.51
N GLY A 109 -44.64 -14.83 8.90
CA GLY A 109 -44.94 -13.67 9.74
C GLY A 109 -44.35 -13.69 11.15
N TYR A 110 -45.06 -13.03 12.08
CA TYR A 110 -44.54 -12.63 13.38
C TYR A 110 -44.90 -13.60 14.50
N TYR A 111 -43.88 -14.16 15.14
CA TYR A 111 -43.98 -15.09 16.27
C TYR A 111 -43.38 -14.49 17.55
N THR A 112 -43.98 -14.75 18.72
CA THR A 112 -43.33 -14.45 20.00
C THR A 112 -42.22 -15.46 20.25
N ASP A 113 -42.56 -16.75 20.33
CA ASP A 113 -41.59 -17.85 20.40
C ASP A 113 -41.89 -18.87 19.29
N LEU A 114 -40.86 -19.38 18.63
CA LEU A 114 -40.97 -20.34 17.53
C LEU A 114 -40.10 -21.57 17.81
N ASP A 115 -40.64 -22.76 17.61
CA ASP A 115 -40.01 -24.02 18.00
C ASP A 115 -40.16 -25.08 16.90
N MET A 116 -39.04 -25.72 16.56
CA MET A 116 -38.93 -26.78 15.56
C MET A 116 -38.57 -28.07 16.27
N LYS A 117 -39.54 -28.97 16.36
CA LYS A 117 -39.45 -30.28 17.04
C LYS A 117 -39.69 -31.43 16.08
N ASP A 118 -39.23 -32.61 16.49
CA ASP A 118 -39.43 -33.90 15.82
C ASP A 118 -38.90 -33.96 14.37
N ALA A 119 -38.80 -35.17 13.81
CA ALA A 119 -37.95 -35.45 12.66
C ALA A 119 -38.46 -34.91 11.29
N GLY A 120 -39.72 -34.48 11.19
CA GLY A 120 -40.27 -33.95 9.94
C GLY A 120 -39.54 -32.70 9.44
N VAL A 121 -39.23 -32.63 8.14
CA VAL A 121 -38.59 -31.45 7.52
C VAL A 121 -39.46 -30.20 7.70
N LYS A 122 -38.85 -29.05 7.93
CA LYS A 122 -39.51 -27.76 8.13
C LYS A 122 -39.22 -26.84 6.94
N ASN A 123 -40.18 -26.69 6.04
CA ASN A 123 -40.05 -25.86 4.84
C ASN A 123 -40.56 -24.44 5.12
N PHE A 124 -39.76 -23.43 4.81
CA PHE A 124 -40.18 -22.03 4.93
C PHE A 124 -40.75 -21.48 3.61
N ASN A 125 -40.53 -22.12 2.45
CA ASN A 125 -41.23 -21.81 1.19
C ASN A 125 -41.28 -20.31 0.79
N ALA A 126 -40.17 -19.58 0.95
CA ALA A 126 -40.07 -18.14 0.70
C ALA A 126 -40.92 -17.25 1.65
N ALA A 127 -41.25 -17.75 2.84
CA ALA A 127 -41.95 -17.00 3.89
C ALA A 127 -40.98 -16.16 4.71
N ASN A 128 -41.22 -14.85 4.81
CA ASN A 128 -40.52 -14.03 5.81
C ASN A 128 -41.04 -14.39 7.21
N VAL A 129 -40.14 -14.66 8.15
CA VAL A 129 -40.47 -15.07 9.53
C VAL A 129 -39.72 -14.19 10.53
N PHE A 130 -40.46 -13.63 11.48
CA PHE A 130 -39.98 -12.67 12.46
C PHE A 130 -40.10 -13.26 13.88
N ILE A 131 -38.97 -13.35 14.59
CA ILE A 131 -38.86 -13.99 15.91
C ILE A 131 -38.65 -12.92 16.97
N GLY A 132 -39.62 -12.75 17.87
CA GLY A 132 -39.60 -11.69 18.88
C GLY A 132 -38.89 -12.04 20.19
N GLN A 133 -38.74 -13.33 20.49
CA GLN A 133 -38.01 -13.85 21.66
C GLN A 133 -37.21 -15.09 21.26
N ASN A 134 -37.70 -16.31 21.54
CA ASN A 134 -36.91 -17.54 21.37
C ASN A 134 -37.15 -18.19 20.00
N TYR A 135 -36.07 -18.69 19.38
CA TYR A 135 -36.13 -19.65 18.28
C TYR A 135 -35.38 -20.94 18.64
N THR A 136 -36.11 -22.05 18.74
CA THR A 136 -35.58 -23.35 19.15
C THR A 136 -35.56 -24.32 17.97
N THR A 137 -34.39 -24.89 17.68
CA THR A 137 -34.16 -25.74 16.49
C THR A 137 -33.84 -27.20 16.86
N ALA A 138 -34.67 -27.79 17.74
CA ALA A 138 -34.40 -29.07 18.38
C ALA A 138 -34.65 -30.32 17.50
N GLY A 139 -35.37 -30.20 16.38
CA GLY A 139 -35.67 -31.34 15.51
C GLY A 139 -36.10 -30.98 14.08
N GLY A 140 -35.80 -31.91 13.16
CA GLY A 140 -36.15 -31.85 11.74
C GLY A 140 -35.25 -30.89 10.97
N ASN A 141 -34.94 -31.21 9.70
CA ASN A 141 -34.10 -30.33 8.88
C ASN A 141 -34.87 -29.08 8.46
N ARG A 142 -34.27 -27.90 8.56
CA ARG A 142 -34.90 -26.65 8.10
C ARG A 142 -34.50 -26.34 6.66
N ASN A 143 -35.49 -26.21 5.78
CA ASN A 143 -35.33 -25.82 4.40
C ASN A 143 -35.81 -24.37 4.24
N TYR A 144 -34.86 -23.45 4.21
CA TYR A 144 -35.16 -22.01 4.18
C TYR A 144 -35.54 -21.52 2.79
N GLY A 145 -35.21 -22.22 1.70
CA GLY A 145 -35.53 -21.78 0.34
C GLY A 145 -34.98 -20.38 0.06
N THR A 146 -35.82 -19.41 -0.29
CA THR A 146 -35.44 -18.00 -0.46
C THR A 146 -35.93 -17.09 0.68
N SER A 147 -36.21 -17.66 1.85
CA SER A 147 -36.87 -16.96 2.97
C SER A 147 -35.95 -15.98 3.69
N LEU A 148 -36.54 -14.93 4.27
CA LEU A 148 -35.88 -14.05 5.24
C LEU A 148 -36.27 -14.45 6.67
N ILE A 149 -35.27 -14.66 7.51
CA ILE A 149 -35.44 -14.83 8.96
C ILE A 149 -34.94 -13.58 9.66
N THR A 150 -35.83 -12.89 10.37
CA THR A 150 -35.48 -11.71 11.16
C THR A 150 -35.61 -12.01 12.65
N TYR A 151 -34.54 -11.78 13.41
CA TYR A 151 -34.62 -11.71 14.87
C TYR A 151 -35.00 -10.29 15.27
N ASP A 152 -36.25 -10.09 15.71
CA ASP A 152 -36.88 -8.78 15.87
C ASP A 152 -37.29 -8.45 17.33
N GLY A 153 -36.67 -9.12 18.30
CA GLY A 153 -36.89 -8.88 19.72
C GLY A 153 -36.22 -7.61 20.26
N ALA A 154 -36.95 -6.88 21.11
CA ALA A 154 -36.40 -5.81 21.93
C ALA A 154 -35.70 -6.31 23.22
N VAL A 155 -35.69 -7.63 23.44
CA VAL A 155 -34.96 -8.34 24.50
C VAL A 155 -33.85 -9.18 23.87
N ALA A 156 -32.85 -9.59 24.64
CA ALA A 156 -31.76 -10.42 24.13
C ALA A 156 -32.27 -11.74 23.53
N GLN A 157 -31.65 -12.19 22.43
CA GLN A 157 -32.06 -13.39 21.69
C GLN A 157 -30.85 -14.27 21.33
N SER A 158 -31.02 -15.59 21.44
CA SER A 158 -30.05 -16.55 20.90
C SER A 158 -30.30 -16.77 19.40
N ILE A 159 -29.24 -16.64 18.60
CA ILE A 159 -29.22 -17.01 17.19
C ILE A 159 -29.03 -18.53 17.11
N ALA A 160 -29.90 -19.22 16.37
CA ALA A 160 -29.76 -20.66 16.15
C ALA A 160 -28.65 -20.98 15.14
N ALA A 161 -27.88 -22.04 15.43
CA ALA A 161 -26.80 -22.54 14.58
C ALA A 161 -27.34 -23.35 13.38
N GLU A 162 -27.97 -22.66 12.43
CA GLU A 162 -28.56 -23.24 11.22
C GLU A 162 -27.51 -23.40 10.11
N ASN A 163 -27.32 -24.62 9.60
CA ASN A 163 -26.29 -24.95 8.62
C ASN A 163 -26.68 -26.17 7.77
N THR A 164 -25.77 -26.63 6.90
CA THR A 164 -25.98 -27.79 6.00
C THR A 164 -26.10 -29.13 6.72
N GLY A 165 -25.64 -29.23 7.97
CA GLY A 165 -25.77 -30.43 8.81
C GLY A 165 -27.16 -30.60 9.45
N ASN A 166 -27.97 -29.54 9.49
CA ASN A 166 -29.30 -29.55 10.10
C ASN A 166 -30.38 -28.86 9.24
N GLY A 167 -30.09 -28.63 7.95
CA GLY A 167 -30.95 -27.89 7.05
C GLY A 167 -30.22 -27.45 5.79
N THR A 168 -30.64 -26.32 5.23
CA THR A 168 -29.96 -25.62 4.13
C THR A 168 -28.95 -24.58 4.63
N GLY A 169 -28.93 -24.27 5.93
CA GLY A 169 -28.52 -22.95 6.41
C GLY A 169 -29.60 -21.90 6.13
N TYR A 170 -29.48 -20.73 6.77
CA TYR A 170 -30.32 -19.57 6.47
C TYR A 170 -30.12 -19.14 5.01
N ASN A 171 -31.20 -18.69 4.37
CA ASN A 171 -31.05 -18.01 3.08
C ASN A 171 -30.74 -16.54 3.30
N ASN A 172 -31.69 -15.75 3.82
CA ASN A 172 -31.40 -14.40 4.31
C ASN A 172 -31.59 -14.36 5.83
N LEU A 173 -30.70 -13.66 6.52
CA LEU A 173 -30.71 -13.47 7.97
C LEU A 173 -30.62 -11.98 8.28
N ASP A 174 -31.48 -11.50 9.17
CA ASP A 174 -31.56 -10.09 9.53
C ASP A 174 -31.76 -9.91 11.04
N PHE A 175 -31.22 -8.81 11.57
CA PHE A 175 -31.20 -8.49 12.98
C PHE A 175 -31.78 -7.09 13.17
N THR A 176 -32.85 -6.97 13.96
CA THR A 176 -33.57 -5.71 14.21
C THR A 176 -33.89 -5.54 15.70
N ASN A 177 -34.25 -4.32 16.10
CA ASN A 177 -34.61 -3.90 17.46
C ASN A 177 -33.50 -4.04 18.52
N ALA A 178 -33.65 -3.29 19.62
CA ALA A 178 -32.63 -3.05 20.65
C ALA A 178 -32.15 -4.26 21.48
N GLY A 179 -32.68 -5.45 21.25
CA GLY A 179 -32.24 -6.66 21.94
C GLY A 179 -30.98 -7.25 21.32
N LEU A 180 -29.90 -7.39 22.09
CA LEU A 180 -28.64 -8.04 21.67
C LEU A 180 -28.92 -9.43 21.07
N LYS A 181 -28.36 -9.72 19.89
CA LYS A 181 -28.43 -11.05 19.26
C LYS A 181 -27.14 -11.81 19.51
N THR A 182 -27.21 -13.05 20.00
CA THR A 182 -26.00 -13.82 20.36
C THR A 182 -25.99 -15.20 19.72
N LEU A 183 -24.96 -15.50 18.92
CA LEU A 183 -24.61 -16.88 18.57
C LEU A 183 -23.57 -17.37 19.58
N SER A 184 -23.96 -18.25 20.50
CA SER A 184 -23.10 -18.69 21.62
C SER A 184 -22.43 -20.05 21.41
N SER A 185 -22.79 -20.79 20.35
CA SER A 185 -22.27 -22.13 20.06
C SER A 185 -22.76 -22.63 18.70
N GLY A 186 -21.92 -23.38 17.99
CA GLY A 186 -22.25 -23.98 16.69
C GLY A 186 -22.14 -23.02 15.51
N ALA A 187 -22.19 -23.58 14.30
CA ALA A 187 -22.08 -22.83 13.05
C ALA A 187 -23.45 -22.41 12.52
N ALA A 188 -23.60 -21.12 12.18
CA ALA A 188 -24.67 -20.58 11.36
C ALA A 188 -24.12 -20.26 9.96
N LEU A 189 -24.78 -20.75 8.91
CA LEU A 189 -24.50 -20.46 7.52
C LEU A 189 -25.63 -19.59 6.96
N VAL A 190 -25.28 -18.50 6.27
CA VAL A 190 -26.20 -17.63 5.52
C VAL A 190 -25.79 -17.63 4.06
N THR A 191 -26.67 -18.09 3.16
CA THR A 191 -26.32 -18.25 1.73
C THR A 191 -26.57 -17.01 0.88
N GLY A 192 -27.55 -16.20 1.28
CA GLY A 192 -27.87 -14.87 0.74
C GLY A 192 -27.41 -13.77 1.69
N THR A 193 -28.25 -12.79 1.97
CA THR A 193 -27.84 -11.58 2.71
C THR A 193 -27.83 -11.77 4.23
N THR A 194 -26.81 -11.21 4.90
CA THR A 194 -26.76 -11.02 6.36
C THR A 194 -26.87 -9.53 6.68
N GLY A 195 -27.96 -9.09 7.29
CA GLY A 195 -28.22 -7.69 7.64
C GLY A 195 -28.18 -7.42 9.15
N ILE A 196 -27.58 -6.28 9.53
CA ILE A 196 -27.76 -5.67 10.86
C ILE A 196 -28.40 -4.29 10.64
N ASP A 197 -29.70 -4.17 10.94
CA ASP A 197 -30.52 -2.99 10.65
C ASP A 197 -30.28 -1.80 11.60
N VAL A 198 -30.67 -0.60 11.16
CA VAL A 198 -30.65 0.67 11.92
C VAL A 198 -31.29 0.56 13.32
N SER A 199 -32.30 -0.31 13.48
CA SER A 199 -32.99 -0.52 14.75
C SER A 199 -32.26 -1.48 15.71
N ALA A 200 -31.25 -2.21 15.25
CA ALA A 200 -30.49 -3.22 16.00
C ALA A 200 -29.46 -2.60 16.95
N THR A 201 -29.87 -1.59 17.72
CA THR A 201 -29.02 -0.83 18.65
C THR A 201 -28.43 -1.66 19.79
N GLY A 202 -28.92 -2.88 20.01
CA GLY A 202 -28.33 -3.85 20.93
C GLY A 202 -27.13 -4.62 20.35
N GLY A 203 -26.89 -4.53 19.04
CA GLY A 203 -25.80 -5.20 18.34
C GLY A 203 -25.98 -6.71 18.16
N VAL A 204 -24.93 -7.33 17.61
CA VAL A 204 -24.83 -8.77 17.34
C VAL A 204 -23.49 -9.28 17.88
N SER A 205 -23.49 -10.44 18.51
CA SER A 205 -22.29 -11.02 19.12
C SER A 205 -22.13 -12.51 18.80
N ILE A 206 -20.95 -12.89 18.32
CA ILE A 206 -20.53 -14.27 18.12
C ILE A 206 -19.56 -14.60 19.25
N ILE A 207 -20.00 -15.48 20.17
CA ILE A 207 -19.32 -15.73 21.44
C ILE A 207 -19.02 -17.22 21.61
N GLY A 208 -17.76 -17.57 21.85
CA GLY A 208 -17.34 -18.93 22.20
C GLY A 208 -16.67 -19.69 21.06
N ALA A 209 -15.67 -20.50 21.39
CA ALA A 209 -14.76 -21.20 20.45
C ALA A 209 -15.40 -22.20 19.47
N THR A 210 -16.73 -22.35 19.48
CA THR A 210 -17.48 -23.16 18.51
C THR A 210 -18.58 -22.37 17.80
N ALA A 211 -18.76 -21.10 18.16
CA ALA A 211 -19.71 -20.19 17.52
C ALA A 211 -19.08 -19.62 16.24
N ALA A 212 -19.70 -19.90 15.10
CA ALA A 212 -19.21 -19.44 13.80
C ALA A 212 -20.36 -18.91 12.96
N LEU A 213 -20.23 -17.70 12.41
CA LEU A 213 -21.15 -17.15 11.42
C LEU A 213 -20.45 -17.09 10.06
N THR A 214 -20.93 -17.85 9.08
CA THR A 214 -20.42 -17.83 7.70
C THR A 214 -21.47 -17.22 6.77
N SER A 215 -21.15 -16.11 6.12
CA SER A 215 -22.00 -15.47 5.10
C SER A 215 -21.38 -15.70 3.71
N THR A 216 -22.04 -16.48 2.85
CA THR A 216 -21.61 -16.65 1.45
C THR A 216 -22.25 -15.61 0.51
N GLY A 217 -23.30 -14.93 0.96
CA GLY A 217 -23.81 -13.71 0.34
C GLY A 217 -23.49 -12.48 1.21
N ILE A 218 -23.91 -11.32 0.72
CA ILE A 218 -23.47 -10.00 1.20
C ILE A 218 -23.79 -9.80 2.68
N PHE A 219 -22.76 -9.41 3.46
CA PHE A 219 -22.92 -8.88 4.81
C PHE A 219 -23.05 -7.35 4.77
N THR A 220 -24.02 -6.80 5.50
CA THR A 220 -24.21 -5.35 5.63
C THR A 220 -24.61 -4.99 7.06
N GLN A 221 -23.83 -4.12 7.70
CA GLN A 221 -24.18 -3.44 8.94
C GLN A 221 -24.66 -2.02 8.62
N ASP A 222 -25.77 -1.54 9.18
CA ASP A 222 -26.24 -0.16 9.05
C ASP A 222 -25.40 0.83 9.89
N PRO A 223 -25.17 2.08 9.46
CA PRO A 223 -24.34 3.04 10.20
C PRO A 223 -24.81 3.39 11.63
N LEU A 224 -26.08 3.17 11.98
CA LEU A 224 -26.61 3.44 13.33
C LEU A 224 -26.95 2.16 14.10
N ALA A 225 -26.62 0.99 13.55
CA ALA A 225 -26.71 -0.28 14.26
C ALA A 225 -25.75 -0.34 15.46
N GLY A 226 -26.06 -1.24 16.40
CA GLY A 226 -25.10 -1.59 17.46
C GLY A 226 -23.92 -2.42 16.92
N ASP A 227 -22.92 -2.60 17.77
CA ASP A 227 -21.67 -3.30 17.44
C ASP A 227 -21.90 -4.73 16.91
N PHE A 228 -21.13 -5.12 15.90
CA PHE A 228 -20.89 -6.52 15.55
C PHE A 228 -19.64 -7.00 16.28
N SER A 229 -19.74 -8.01 17.14
CA SER A 229 -18.66 -8.37 18.07
C SER A 229 -18.27 -9.85 18.03
N LEU A 230 -16.98 -10.12 18.03
CA LEU A 230 -16.38 -11.46 18.08
C LEU A 230 -15.60 -11.63 19.37
N SER A 231 -15.95 -12.64 20.19
CA SER A 231 -15.31 -12.84 21.51
C SER A 231 -15.25 -14.31 21.96
N THR A 232 -14.35 -14.60 22.89
CA THR A 232 -14.14 -15.94 23.48
C THR A 232 -13.92 -17.06 22.44
N GLY A 233 -13.23 -16.75 21.34
CA GLY A 233 -12.97 -17.64 20.20
C GLY A 233 -14.08 -17.72 19.15
N GLY A 234 -15.07 -16.81 19.19
CA GLY A 234 -16.12 -16.74 18.16
C GLY A 234 -15.57 -16.27 16.80
N THR A 235 -16.10 -16.82 15.71
CA THR A 235 -15.61 -16.58 14.34
C THR A 235 -16.69 -15.99 13.43
N ALA A 236 -16.32 -15.04 12.57
CA ALA A 236 -17.13 -14.61 11.44
C ALA A 236 -16.34 -14.76 10.13
N THR A 237 -17.03 -15.19 9.08
CA THR A 237 -16.44 -15.48 7.76
C THR A 237 -17.31 -14.81 6.70
N LEU A 238 -16.78 -13.80 6.03
CA LEU A 238 -17.50 -12.98 5.03
C LEU A 238 -16.93 -13.28 3.65
N LEU A 239 -17.65 -14.08 2.85
CA LEU A 239 -17.12 -14.67 1.60
C LEU A 239 -17.64 -14.00 0.33
N ALA A 240 -18.62 -13.09 0.43
CA ALA A 240 -19.21 -12.41 -0.72
C ALA A 240 -18.39 -11.20 -1.16
N ASP A 241 -18.55 -10.81 -2.42
CA ASP A 241 -18.15 -9.49 -2.90
C ASP A 241 -19.16 -8.42 -2.44
N GLY A 242 -18.66 -7.25 -2.01
CA GLY A 242 -19.48 -6.10 -1.62
C GLY A 242 -19.94 -6.10 -0.16
N ASN A 243 -19.19 -6.71 0.78
CA ASN A 243 -19.52 -6.63 2.21
C ASN A 243 -19.29 -5.21 2.75
N LEU A 244 -20.18 -4.74 3.63
CA LEU A 244 -20.16 -3.37 4.17
C LEU A 244 -20.16 -3.37 5.71
N ILE A 245 -19.07 -2.86 6.30
CA ILE A 245 -18.97 -2.52 7.72
C ILE A 245 -19.20 -1.02 7.85
N GLN A 246 -20.42 -0.61 8.18
CA GLN A 246 -20.79 0.81 8.25
C GLN A 246 -20.94 1.36 9.68
N ALA A 247 -20.95 0.49 10.69
CA ALA A 247 -20.82 0.85 12.10
C ALA A 247 -19.65 0.08 12.73
N THR A 248 -19.64 -0.09 14.06
CA THR A 248 -18.53 -0.73 14.77
C THR A 248 -18.52 -2.25 14.58
N THR A 249 -17.39 -2.79 14.15
CA THR A 249 -17.02 -4.21 14.27
C THR A 249 -15.86 -4.35 15.26
N GLN A 250 -16.05 -5.17 16.31
CA GLN A 250 -15.11 -5.38 17.41
C GLN A 250 -14.63 -6.83 17.45
N VAL A 251 -13.33 -7.05 17.22
CA VAL A 251 -12.69 -8.35 17.38
C VAL A 251 -11.91 -8.33 18.69
N ASN A 252 -12.44 -9.00 19.73
CA ASN A 252 -11.85 -8.97 21.07
C ASN A 252 -10.97 -10.20 21.35
N ASN A 253 -11.49 -11.37 21.01
CA ASN A 253 -10.83 -12.67 21.14
C ASN A 253 -11.63 -13.62 20.25
N GLY A 254 -11.24 -13.77 19.00
CA GLY A 254 -12.08 -14.33 17.93
C GLY A 254 -11.51 -13.95 16.57
N THR A 255 -12.09 -14.48 15.50
CA THR A 255 -11.53 -14.34 14.15
C THR A 255 -12.51 -13.74 13.17
N LEU A 256 -12.16 -12.60 12.57
CA LEU A 256 -12.82 -12.10 11.37
C LEU A 256 -12.01 -12.55 10.14
N HIS A 257 -12.65 -13.33 9.26
CA HIS A 257 -12.06 -13.85 8.03
C HIS A 257 -12.78 -13.26 6.82
N LEU A 258 -12.02 -12.68 5.89
CA LEU A 258 -12.52 -11.97 4.71
C LEU A 258 -12.10 -12.69 3.42
N GLY A 259 -13.10 -12.94 2.56
CA GLY A 259 -12.99 -13.63 1.28
C GLY A 259 -12.81 -15.14 1.38
N ASP A 260 -12.87 -15.83 0.23
CA ASP A 260 -12.75 -17.30 0.13
C ASP A 260 -11.37 -17.80 -0.32
N GLY A 261 -10.40 -16.90 -0.53
CA GLY A 261 -9.05 -17.18 -1.01
C GLY A 261 -8.92 -17.55 -2.48
N THR A 262 -10.00 -17.56 -3.26
CA THR A 262 -10.05 -18.05 -4.64
C THR A 262 -10.72 -17.10 -5.63
N ASN A 263 -11.73 -16.35 -5.20
CA ASN A 263 -12.48 -15.39 -6.00
C ASN A 263 -12.17 -13.95 -5.54
N PRO A 264 -12.14 -12.97 -6.47
CA PRO A 264 -12.09 -11.55 -6.11
C PRO A 264 -13.28 -11.17 -5.24
N THR A 265 -13.02 -10.62 -4.05
CA THR A 265 -14.06 -10.14 -3.12
C THR A 265 -13.63 -8.82 -2.49
N ASN A 266 -14.57 -7.90 -2.32
CA ASN A 266 -14.35 -6.64 -1.62
C ASN A 266 -15.11 -6.63 -0.29
N THR A 267 -14.42 -6.23 0.78
CA THR A 267 -15.04 -5.82 2.05
C THR A 267 -14.64 -4.38 2.32
N THR A 268 -15.62 -3.50 2.51
CA THR A 268 -15.40 -2.07 2.74
C THR A 268 -15.80 -1.69 4.17
N ILE A 269 -14.87 -1.08 4.90
CA ILE A 269 -15.16 -0.30 6.10
C ILE A 269 -15.53 1.10 5.61
N THR A 270 -16.81 1.44 5.61
CA THR A 270 -17.26 2.72 5.04
C THR A 270 -16.96 3.87 5.99
N ASN A 271 -16.99 5.11 5.50
CA ASN A 271 -16.97 6.30 6.33
C ASN A 271 -18.08 6.23 7.40
N GLY A 272 -17.72 6.46 8.67
CA GLY A 272 -18.58 6.24 9.85
C GLY A 272 -18.48 4.85 10.49
N GLY A 273 -18.08 3.83 9.73
CA GLY A 273 -17.81 2.48 10.23
C GLY A 273 -16.43 2.37 10.89
N SER A 274 -16.23 1.30 11.68
CA SER A 274 -14.89 0.95 12.14
C SER A 274 -14.67 -0.56 12.30
N LEU A 275 -13.48 -1.04 11.98
CA LEU A 275 -12.96 -2.35 12.35
C LEU A 275 -11.89 -2.16 13.42
N ASN A 276 -12.09 -2.77 14.60
CA ASN A 276 -11.19 -2.63 15.73
C ASN A 276 -10.75 -4.01 16.23
N LEU A 277 -9.44 -4.24 16.27
CA LEU A 277 -8.83 -5.42 16.89
C LEU A 277 -8.33 -5.04 18.29
N ALA A 278 -8.75 -5.78 19.32
CA ALA A 278 -8.33 -5.54 20.70
C ALA A 278 -6.85 -5.85 20.94
N ASP A 279 -6.35 -5.49 22.13
CA ASP A 279 -4.99 -5.84 22.61
C ASP A 279 -4.95 -7.30 23.10
N ASP A 280 -5.20 -8.24 22.17
CA ASP A 280 -5.15 -9.69 22.39
C ASP A 280 -4.57 -10.35 21.13
N ALA A 281 -3.61 -11.26 21.30
CA ALA A 281 -3.07 -12.07 20.20
C ALA A 281 -4.14 -12.92 19.49
N ASN A 282 -5.27 -13.18 20.16
CA ASN A 282 -6.42 -13.90 19.62
C ASN A 282 -7.46 -12.97 18.99
N ALA A 283 -7.25 -11.66 18.92
CA ALA A 283 -8.12 -10.72 18.19
C ALA A 283 -7.76 -10.73 16.69
N LEU A 284 -8.11 -11.80 15.99
CA LEU A 284 -7.57 -12.13 14.67
C LEU A 284 -8.35 -11.49 13.52
N LEU A 285 -7.60 -10.85 12.60
CA LEU A 285 -8.06 -10.51 11.25
C LEU A 285 -7.31 -11.37 10.23
N ASP A 286 -8.04 -11.99 9.32
CA ASP A 286 -7.50 -12.82 8.24
C ASP A 286 -8.08 -12.37 6.89
N VAL A 287 -7.24 -11.86 6.00
CA VAL A 287 -7.63 -11.37 4.67
C VAL A 287 -7.04 -12.30 3.62
N THR A 288 -7.90 -13.08 2.99
CA THR A 288 -7.49 -14.17 2.10
C THR A 288 -7.09 -13.71 0.70
N GLY A 289 -6.50 -14.63 -0.07
CA GLY A 289 -6.07 -14.35 -1.43
C GLY A 289 -7.18 -13.80 -2.33
N SER A 290 -6.81 -12.86 -3.22
CA SER A 290 -7.72 -12.07 -4.07
C SER A 290 -8.77 -11.21 -3.33
N THR A 291 -8.67 -11.05 -2.00
CA THR A 291 -9.57 -10.19 -1.24
C THR A 291 -9.03 -8.77 -1.13
N ASN A 292 -9.90 -7.78 -1.34
CA ASN A 292 -9.64 -6.38 -1.07
C ASN A 292 -10.32 -5.95 0.23
N LEU A 293 -9.55 -5.39 1.16
CA LEU A 293 -10.05 -4.66 2.31
C LEU A 293 -9.92 -3.16 2.03
N ASN A 294 -11.06 -2.53 1.75
CA ASN A 294 -11.14 -1.08 1.50
C ASN A 294 -11.40 -0.36 2.82
N VAL A 295 -10.61 0.66 3.12
CA VAL A 295 -10.64 1.39 4.40
C VAL A 295 -11.00 2.87 4.13
N ASP A 296 -12.29 3.16 4.12
CA ASP A 296 -12.84 4.53 4.06
C ASP A 296 -13.14 5.06 5.49
N GLY A 297 -13.41 4.15 6.43
CA GLY A 297 -13.67 4.41 7.84
C GLY A 297 -12.47 4.15 8.74
N GLY A 298 -12.74 3.86 10.02
CA GLY A 298 -11.68 3.55 10.99
C GLY A 298 -11.18 2.11 10.91
N PHE A 299 -9.88 1.89 10.75
CA PHE A 299 -9.26 0.60 11.04
C PHE A 299 -8.26 0.78 12.19
N THR A 300 -8.42 0.03 13.27
CA THR A 300 -7.50 0.04 14.40
C THR A 300 -7.08 -1.36 14.82
N ASN A 301 -5.82 -1.47 15.27
CA ASN A 301 -5.32 -2.63 15.97
C ASN A 301 -4.63 -2.15 17.25
N LEU A 302 -5.10 -2.62 18.40
CA LEU A 302 -4.53 -2.27 19.70
C LEU A 302 -3.42 -3.24 20.12
N PHE A 303 -3.36 -4.45 19.53
CA PHE A 303 -2.32 -5.42 19.81
C PHE A 303 -0.97 -4.96 19.25
N GLN A 304 -0.07 -4.55 20.14
CA GLN A 304 1.19 -3.88 19.80
C GLN A 304 2.16 -4.76 19.01
N ALA A 305 2.11 -6.09 19.18
CA ALA A 305 2.97 -7.01 18.45
C ALA A 305 2.48 -7.34 17.03
N ARG A 306 1.30 -6.83 16.60
CA ARG A 306 0.72 -6.92 15.24
C ARG A 306 0.53 -8.32 14.63
N SER A 307 0.97 -9.39 15.29
CA SER A 307 0.86 -10.79 14.82
C SER A 307 -0.56 -11.37 14.85
N ASN A 308 -1.56 -10.54 15.16
CA ASN A 308 -2.98 -10.87 15.10
C ASN A 308 -3.63 -10.48 13.75
N MET A 309 -2.84 -10.06 12.78
CA MET A 309 -3.29 -9.82 11.41
C MET A 309 -2.58 -10.77 10.45
N ASN A 310 -3.34 -11.35 9.52
CA ASN A 310 -2.83 -12.19 8.43
C ASN A 310 -3.36 -11.65 7.10
N PHE A 311 -2.47 -11.49 6.13
CA PHE A 311 -2.81 -11.03 4.78
C PHE A 311 -2.14 -11.96 3.78
N ASP A 312 -2.93 -12.57 2.89
CA ASP A 312 -2.36 -13.35 1.78
C ASP A 312 -1.59 -12.43 0.81
N ASN A 313 -0.52 -12.92 0.20
CA ASN A 313 0.33 -12.17 -0.73
C ASN A 313 -0.44 -11.54 -1.91
N THR A 314 -1.60 -12.09 -2.28
CA THR A 314 -2.44 -11.61 -3.37
C THR A 314 -3.57 -10.69 -2.93
N SER A 315 -3.85 -10.62 -1.61
CA SER A 315 -4.81 -9.67 -1.01
C SER A 315 -4.35 -8.21 -1.15
N LEU A 316 -5.29 -7.28 -1.07
CA LEU A 316 -5.04 -5.84 -1.08
C LEU A 316 -5.65 -5.19 0.16
N VAL A 317 -4.90 -4.29 0.80
CA VAL A 317 -5.46 -3.30 1.74
C VAL A 317 -5.32 -1.94 1.10
N ASP A 318 -6.44 -1.26 0.87
CA ASP A 318 -6.49 0.05 0.21
C ASP A 318 -7.14 1.09 1.14
N TYR A 319 -6.40 2.15 1.46
CA TYR A 319 -6.86 3.26 2.30
C TYR A 319 -7.42 4.40 1.41
N GLN A 320 -8.71 4.68 1.57
CA GLN A 320 -9.49 5.53 0.65
C GLN A 320 -10.08 6.78 1.34
N ASP A 321 -11.30 7.15 0.94
CA ASP A 321 -12.00 8.43 1.17
C ASP A 321 -12.05 8.87 2.65
N GLY A 322 -11.00 9.58 3.10
CA GLY A 322 -10.96 10.20 4.43
C GLY A 322 -10.19 9.42 5.51
N ALA A 323 -9.50 8.33 5.15
CA ALA A 323 -8.57 7.68 6.07
C ALA A 323 -7.42 8.63 6.46
N THR A 324 -7.22 8.86 7.77
CA THR A 324 -6.20 9.76 8.31
C THR A 324 -4.99 9.04 8.91
N SER A 325 -5.08 7.72 9.05
CA SER A 325 -4.08 6.89 9.74
C SER A 325 -4.02 5.47 9.17
N ILE A 326 -2.80 4.95 8.99
CA ILE A 326 -2.57 3.55 8.59
C ILE A 326 -2.20 2.71 9.82
N VAL A 327 -2.76 1.50 9.89
CA VAL A 327 -2.34 0.46 10.84
C VAL A 327 -0.98 -0.10 10.41
N THR A 328 0.01 0.03 11.30
CA THR A 328 1.38 -0.47 11.08
C THR A 328 1.45 -1.99 11.12
N THR A 329 2.40 -2.57 10.39
CA THR A 329 2.59 -4.02 10.23
C THR A 329 3.98 -4.46 10.75
N ILE A 330 4.29 -5.75 10.66
CA ILE A 330 5.59 -6.32 11.05
C ILE A 330 6.06 -7.35 10.00
N PRO A 331 7.34 -7.73 9.94
CA PRO A 331 7.83 -8.66 8.93
C PRO A 331 7.19 -10.07 8.98
N GLY A 332 6.60 -10.45 10.12
CA GLY A 332 5.84 -11.71 10.27
C GLY A 332 4.37 -11.63 9.88
N SER A 333 3.84 -10.41 9.67
CA SER A 333 2.46 -10.10 9.28
C SER A 333 2.43 -8.89 8.32
N PRO A 334 3.13 -8.94 7.18
CA PRO A 334 3.12 -7.85 6.20
C PRO A 334 1.76 -7.77 5.50
N TYR A 335 1.42 -6.62 4.93
CA TYR A 335 0.32 -6.54 3.96
C TYR A 335 0.66 -7.32 2.69
N GLY A 336 -0.31 -7.97 2.04
CA GLY A 336 -0.09 -8.66 0.77
C GLY A 336 0.30 -7.68 -0.33
N LYS A 337 -0.65 -6.79 -0.65
CA LYS A 337 -0.49 -5.56 -1.40
C LYS A 337 -1.06 -4.41 -0.58
N PHE A 338 -0.56 -3.21 -0.82
CA PHE A 338 -1.00 -2.00 -0.13
C PHE A 338 -1.23 -0.87 -1.14
N GLU A 339 -2.33 -0.14 -0.98
CA GLU A 339 -2.64 1.03 -1.80
C GLU A 339 -3.20 2.19 -0.95
N ILE A 340 -3.01 3.41 -1.47
CA ILE A 340 -3.68 4.63 -1.02
C ILE A 340 -4.36 5.24 -2.25
N SER A 341 -5.63 4.89 -2.50
CA SER A 341 -6.28 5.23 -3.78
C SER A 341 -7.15 6.48 -3.81
N LYS A 342 -7.51 7.07 -2.65
CA LYS A 342 -8.39 8.27 -2.58
C LYS A 342 -8.21 9.14 -1.32
N SER A 343 -7.00 9.23 -0.79
CA SER A 343 -6.76 10.09 0.39
C SER A 343 -7.00 11.57 0.07
N ASN A 344 -7.37 12.35 1.09
CA ASN A 344 -7.58 13.80 0.99
C ASN A 344 -6.71 14.52 2.04
N GLY A 345 -5.40 14.48 1.84
CA GLY A 345 -4.37 15.05 2.71
C GLY A 345 -3.27 14.05 3.09
N PRO A 346 -2.27 14.50 3.87
CA PRO A 346 -1.21 13.64 4.38
C PRO A 346 -1.77 12.55 5.29
N ILE A 347 -1.26 11.32 5.14
CA ILE A 347 -1.58 10.19 6.03
C ILE A 347 -0.37 9.85 6.87
N ASN A 348 -0.58 9.63 8.16
CA ASN A 348 0.45 9.16 9.07
C ASN A 348 0.35 7.64 9.24
N ALA A 349 1.48 6.93 9.21
CA ALA A 349 1.55 5.59 9.80
C ALA A 349 1.53 5.71 11.32
N THR A 350 0.42 5.36 11.97
CA THR A 350 0.27 5.55 13.42
C THR A 350 0.52 4.27 14.19
N ASN A 351 1.58 4.23 14.98
CA ASN A 351 1.63 3.36 16.15
C ASN A 351 1.14 4.14 17.39
N ASN A 352 0.05 3.66 18.01
CA ASN A 352 -0.56 4.30 19.18
C ASN A 352 0.16 3.98 20.52
N GLY A 353 1.31 3.29 20.50
CA GLY A 353 2.05 2.97 21.74
C GLY A 353 3.34 2.14 21.64
N GLY A 354 3.91 1.89 20.46
CA GLY A 354 5.08 1.03 20.26
C GLY A 354 6.19 1.67 19.41
N ALA A 355 7.37 1.04 19.44
CA ALA A 355 8.59 1.50 18.74
C ALA A 355 8.69 1.01 17.28
N VAL A 356 7.55 0.69 16.65
CA VAL A 356 7.49 0.16 15.28
C VAL A 356 6.38 0.89 14.53
N ASN A 357 6.75 1.89 13.73
CA ASN A 357 5.85 2.50 12.72
C ASN A 357 6.07 1.91 11.32
N ASP A 358 6.63 0.71 11.24
CA ASP A 358 6.95 0.08 9.96
C ASP A 358 5.68 -0.31 9.20
N LEU A 359 5.73 -0.12 7.88
CA LEU A 359 4.76 -0.57 6.90
C LEU A 359 5.44 -1.64 6.04
N GLU A 360 5.44 -2.86 6.57
CA GLU A 360 5.94 -4.06 5.93
C GLU A 360 4.90 -4.58 4.92
N ILE A 361 5.31 -4.69 3.66
CA ILE A 361 4.47 -5.04 2.51
C ILE A 361 5.17 -6.15 1.73
N ASN A 362 4.46 -7.23 1.43
CA ASN A 362 5.08 -8.37 0.79
C ASN A 362 5.25 -8.18 -0.71
N THR A 363 4.22 -7.76 -1.46
CA THR A 363 4.29 -7.75 -2.94
C THR A 363 4.34 -6.35 -3.55
N SER A 364 3.29 -5.53 -3.47
CA SER A 364 3.23 -4.23 -4.15
C SER A 364 2.69 -3.09 -3.30
N PHE A 365 3.18 -1.87 -3.57
CA PHE A 365 2.75 -0.61 -2.97
C PHE A 365 2.27 0.35 -4.07
N ALA A 366 1.15 1.04 -3.83
CA ALA A 366 0.63 2.05 -4.75
C ALA A 366 0.13 3.31 -4.02
N MET A 367 0.33 4.47 -4.64
CA MET A 367 -0.34 5.73 -4.28
C MET A 367 -1.03 6.29 -5.52
N SER A 368 -2.36 6.24 -5.53
CA SER A 368 -3.19 6.67 -6.66
C SER A 368 -4.22 7.76 -6.32
N GLY A 369 -4.25 8.20 -5.05
CA GLY A 369 -5.19 9.21 -4.50
C GLY A 369 -5.20 10.60 -5.13
N GLY A 370 -4.13 11.02 -5.80
CA GLY A 370 -4.06 12.26 -6.56
C GLY A 370 -3.91 13.56 -5.74
N SER A 371 -3.28 14.56 -6.36
CA SER A 371 -3.13 15.94 -5.86
C SER A 371 -2.06 16.18 -4.79
N GLY A 372 -1.05 15.31 -4.65
CA GLY A 372 0.08 15.57 -3.73
C GLY A 372 -0.20 15.17 -2.27
N ASN A 373 -0.89 14.04 -2.08
CA ASN A 373 -0.99 13.43 -0.76
C ASN A 373 0.31 12.69 -0.44
N ASN A 374 0.89 12.98 0.73
CA ASN A 374 2.11 12.32 1.18
C ASN A 374 1.81 11.28 2.27
N LEU A 375 2.51 10.15 2.23
CA LEU A 375 2.58 9.20 3.35
C LEU A 375 3.76 9.61 4.24
N ASP A 376 3.46 10.11 5.45
CA ASP A 376 4.49 10.57 6.39
C ASP A 376 4.95 9.45 7.32
N MET A 377 6.24 9.09 7.17
CA MET A 377 6.98 8.12 7.97
C MET A 377 8.07 8.79 8.84
N LEU A 378 8.26 10.11 8.78
CA LEU A 378 9.24 10.87 9.57
C LEU A 378 8.80 11.15 11.01
N ASN A 379 7.74 10.50 11.50
CA ASN A 379 7.17 10.77 12.81
C ASN A 379 8.17 10.49 13.96
N SER A 380 7.87 11.02 15.15
CA SER A 380 8.80 11.11 16.29
C SER A 380 9.31 9.78 16.87
N THR A 381 8.80 8.64 16.42
CA THR A 381 9.28 7.29 16.81
C THR A 381 9.95 6.53 15.67
N GLY A 382 10.03 7.11 14.46
CA GLY A 382 10.67 6.53 13.27
C GLY A 382 9.88 5.40 12.63
N GLY A 383 9.99 5.25 11.31
CA GLY A 383 9.37 4.15 10.57
C GLY A 383 9.74 4.15 9.10
N LYS A 384 9.47 3.03 8.43
CA LYS A 384 9.75 2.84 7.00
C LYS A 384 8.62 2.15 6.27
N VAL A 385 8.47 2.44 4.98
CA VAL A 385 7.77 1.55 4.04
C VAL A 385 8.78 0.50 3.58
N ASN A 386 8.51 -0.79 3.77
CA ASN A 386 9.44 -1.86 3.40
C ASN A 386 8.79 -2.88 2.47
N LEU A 387 9.34 -3.06 1.27
CA LEU A 387 8.94 -4.14 0.35
C LEU A 387 9.83 -5.38 0.57
N THR A 388 9.24 -6.46 1.09
CA THR A 388 9.96 -7.69 1.47
C THR A 388 10.02 -8.74 0.36
N SER A 389 9.20 -8.63 -0.69
CA SER A 389 9.39 -9.40 -1.93
C SER A 389 9.10 -8.55 -3.17
N GLY A 390 9.83 -8.79 -4.25
CA GLY A 390 9.60 -8.07 -5.49
C GLY A 390 10.57 -8.41 -6.61
N THR A 391 10.01 -8.71 -7.77
CA THR A 391 10.66 -8.37 -9.05
C THR A 391 10.43 -6.88 -9.36
N ALA A 392 11.03 -6.41 -10.45
CA ALA A 392 10.70 -5.14 -11.10
C ALA A 392 9.19 -4.83 -11.12
N GLY A 393 8.81 -3.57 -10.93
CA GLY A 393 7.46 -3.08 -11.26
C GLY A 393 6.40 -3.07 -10.14
N ASN A 394 6.79 -3.29 -8.89
CA ASN A 394 5.85 -3.41 -7.76
C ASN A 394 5.57 -2.10 -6.97
N VAL A 395 6.00 -0.94 -7.47
CA VAL A 395 5.75 0.37 -6.85
C VAL A 395 5.25 1.36 -7.89
N THR A 396 4.12 2.00 -7.63
CA THR A 396 3.48 2.95 -8.56
C THR A 396 2.95 4.18 -7.84
N TYR A 397 3.23 5.36 -8.40
CA TYR A 397 2.66 6.65 -8.00
C TYR A 397 1.88 7.21 -9.20
N ALA A 398 0.68 7.74 -8.99
CA ALA A 398 -0.16 8.24 -10.09
C ALA A 398 0.18 9.68 -10.53
N GLY A 399 0.79 10.47 -9.65
CA GLY A 399 1.20 11.86 -9.92
C GLY A 399 2.39 12.27 -9.06
N ASN A 400 2.22 13.34 -8.28
CA ASN A 400 3.25 13.95 -7.43
C ASN A 400 3.19 13.48 -5.96
N GLU A 401 2.44 12.42 -5.66
CA GLU A 401 2.38 11.82 -4.32
C GLU A 401 3.74 11.24 -3.93
N GLU A 402 4.07 11.27 -2.64
CA GLU A 402 5.31 10.68 -2.16
C GLU A 402 5.22 10.07 -0.75
N VAL A 403 6.08 9.08 -0.49
CA VAL A 403 6.46 8.66 0.85
C VAL A 403 7.54 9.61 1.36
N VAL A 404 7.24 10.31 2.45
CA VAL A 404 8.16 11.18 3.19
C VAL A 404 8.77 10.34 4.31
N GLY A 405 10.10 10.29 4.38
CA GLY A 405 10.86 9.38 5.23
C GLY A 405 11.40 8.16 4.48
N GLU A 406 11.59 7.06 5.19
CA GLU A 406 12.30 5.88 4.67
C GLU A 406 11.42 5.00 3.77
N PHE A 407 11.88 4.76 2.54
CA PHE A 407 11.39 3.70 1.66
C PHE A 407 12.51 2.65 1.49
N ARG A 408 12.30 1.44 2.03
CA ARG A 408 13.23 0.30 1.99
C ARG A 408 12.75 -0.79 1.04
N ARG A 409 13.70 -1.50 0.45
CA ARG A 409 13.49 -2.78 -0.24
C ARG A 409 14.38 -3.82 0.42
N THR A 410 13.78 -4.83 1.06
CA THR A 410 14.50 -5.94 1.72
C THR A 410 14.38 -7.22 0.89
N HIS A 411 14.86 -7.19 -0.35
CA HIS A 411 14.89 -8.32 -1.27
C HIS A 411 16.10 -8.22 -2.21
N ALA A 412 16.51 -9.36 -2.77
CA ALA A 412 17.62 -9.41 -3.72
C ALA A 412 17.32 -8.53 -4.96
N ALA A 413 18.10 -7.46 -5.14
CA ALA A 413 17.99 -6.62 -6.32
C ALA A 413 18.51 -7.32 -7.58
N VAL A 414 17.86 -7.05 -8.71
CA VAL A 414 18.10 -7.67 -10.02
C VAL A 414 18.73 -6.64 -10.94
N ALA A 415 19.72 -7.05 -11.74
CA ALA A 415 20.39 -6.15 -12.67
C ALA A 415 19.46 -5.75 -13.85
N GLY A 416 19.55 -4.49 -14.29
CA GLY A 416 18.76 -3.93 -15.38
C GLY A 416 17.30 -3.64 -15.03
N VAL A 417 16.96 -3.58 -13.74
CA VAL A 417 15.61 -3.33 -13.23
C VAL A 417 15.52 -1.95 -12.58
N ASP A 418 14.49 -1.19 -12.96
CA ASP A 418 14.12 0.06 -12.29
C ASP A 418 13.40 -0.22 -10.96
N TYR A 419 13.99 0.23 -9.87
CA TYR A 419 13.40 0.22 -8.54
C TYR A 419 12.98 1.64 -8.16
N VAL A 420 11.67 1.88 -8.14
CA VAL A 420 11.09 3.16 -7.68
C VAL A 420 11.07 3.21 -6.14
N PHE A 421 11.43 4.35 -5.58
CA PHE A 421 11.40 4.69 -4.14
C PHE A 421 10.73 6.04 -3.97
N ASN A 422 10.16 6.35 -2.80
CA ASN A 422 9.61 7.65 -2.38
C ASN A 422 8.60 8.38 -3.30
N ASN A 423 8.91 8.67 -4.57
CA ASN A 423 8.03 9.34 -5.53
C ASN A 423 8.23 8.76 -6.95
N ALA A 424 7.37 9.13 -7.91
CA ALA A 424 7.41 8.57 -9.27
C ALA A 424 8.75 8.76 -10.02
N ALA A 425 9.59 9.71 -9.60
CA ALA A 425 10.82 10.11 -10.28
C ALA A 425 12.10 9.65 -9.58
N THR A 426 12.02 9.12 -8.35
CA THR A 426 13.18 8.61 -7.61
C THR A 426 13.36 7.12 -7.91
N VAL A 427 14.40 6.78 -8.66
CA VAL A 427 14.59 5.46 -9.27
C VAL A 427 16.05 5.03 -9.18
N VAL A 428 16.28 3.79 -8.74
CA VAL A 428 17.60 3.15 -8.79
C VAL A 428 17.55 1.97 -9.74
N ASN A 429 18.45 1.96 -10.74
CA ASN A 429 18.64 0.83 -11.64
C ASN A 429 20.02 0.21 -11.40
N PHE A 430 20.07 -1.00 -10.84
CA PHE A 430 21.34 -1.69 -10.64
C PHE A 430 21.85 -2.22 -11.99
N THR A 431 22.95 -1.67 -12.50
CA THR A 431 23.62 -2.22 -13.69
C THR A 431 24.46 -3.46 -13.33
N THR A 432 24.95 -3.53 -12.09
CA THR A 432 25.50 -4.72 -11.45
C THR A 432 24.73 -5.03 -10.17
N ALA A 433 24.10 -6.20 -10.12
CA ALA A 433 23.31 -6.63 -8.97
C ALA A 433 24.18 -6.79 -7.70
N PRO A 434 23.65 -6.47 -6.50
CA PRO A 434 24.34 -6.65 -5.24
C PRO A 434 24.81 -8.10 -4.98
N ALA A 435 26.06 -8.26 -4.54
CA ALA A 435 26.66 -9.58 -4.29
C ALA A 435 26.39 -10.15 -2.88
N ALA A 436 26.21 -9.29 -1.89
CA ALA A 436 25.87 -9.62 -0.49
C ALA A 436 25.20 -8.41 0.16
N GLY A 437 24.50 -8.62 1.29
CA GLY A 437 23.60 -7.66 1.94
C GLY A 437 22.12 -8.00 1.69
N ASN A 438 21.20 -7.28 2.31
CA ASN A 438 19.77 -7.58 2.38
C ASN A 438 18.88 -6.41 1.94
N TYR A 439 19.35 -5.15 1.96
CA TYR A 439 18.50 -4.00 1.64
C TYR A 439 19.20 -2.83 0.94
N PHE A 440 18.35 -2.04 0.27
CA PHE A 440 18.61 -0.66 -0.13
C PHE A 440 17.42 0.18 0.31
N ALA A 441 17.67 1.39 0.79
CA ALA A 441 16.66 2.35 1.19
C ALA A 441 17.01 3.76 0.71
N VAL A 442 15.97 4.55 0.47
CA VAL A 442 16.06 5.99 0.29
C VAL A 442 15.22 6.63 1.38
N ILE A 443 15.81 7.53 2.14
CA ILE A 443 15.13 8.36 3.14
C ILE A 443 15.01 9.75 2.52
N ALA A 444 13.80 10.29 2.38
CA ALA A 444 13.60 11.58 1.73
C ALA A 444 12.70 12.51 2.54
N ASN A 445 13.20 13.73 2.79
CA ASN A 445 12.52 14.75 3.58
C ASN A 445 12.45 16.08 2.78
N PRO A 446 11.30 16.44 2.19
CA PRO A 446 11.10 17.67 1.42
C PRO A 446 11.10 18.96 2.25
N ASN A 447 11.27 18.87 3.58
CA ASN A 447 11.47 20.02 4.47
C ASN A 447 12.78 19.88 5.27
N GLY A 448 13.67 18.97 4.85
CA GLY A 448 14.96 18.69 5.47
C GLY A 448 16.07 19.46 4.78
N THR A 449 17.12 19.78 5.54
CA THR A 449 18.35 20.39 5.03
C THR A 449 19.54 19.68 5.63
N THR A 450 20.52 19.36 4.79
CA THR A 450 21.78 18.72 5.19
C THR A 450 22.69 19.75 5.88
N ALA A 451 23.74 19.31 6.56
CA ALA A 451 24.72 20.21 7.21
C ALA A 451 25.43 21.15 6.21
N SER A 452 25.51 20.74 4.94
CA SER A 452 26.21 21.44 3.86
C SER A 452 25.27 22.19 2.89
N TYR A 453 23.97 22.31 3.18
CA TYR A 453 22.95 22.95 2.34
C TYR A 453 23.19 24.46 2.10
N ASP A 454 23.14 24.89 0.83
CA ASP A 454 23.16 26.29 0.39
C ASP A 454 21.79 26.68 -0.25
N PRO A 455 20.95 27.48 0.43
CA PRO A 455 19.62 27.88 -0.07
C PRO A 455 19.65 28.77 -1.33
N THR A 456 20.83 29.15 -1.81
CA THR A 456 20.98 29.93 -3.06
C THR A 456 21.26 29.06 -4.28
N ARG A 457 21.38 27.72 -4.13
CA ARG A 457 21.75 26.79 -5.23
C ARG A 457 21.20 25.38 -5.09
N ASP A 458 20.94 24.91 -3.89
CA ASP A 458 20.60 23.51 -3.65
C ASP A 458 19.09 23.32 -3.68
N VAL A 459 18.63 22.12 -4.01
CA VAL A 459 17.23 21.73 -3.77
C VAL A 459 17.02 21.59 -2.25
N GLU A 460 15.96 22.20 -1.71
CA GLU A 460 15.53 22.11 -0.31
C GLU A 460 14.88 20.75 -0.04
N ARG A 461 15.70 19.70 -0.14
CA ARG A 461 15.31 18.32 0.11
C ARG A 461 16.50 17.55 0.63
N ASP A 462 16.34 16.99 1.82
CA ASP A 462 17.26 16.01 2.37
C ASP A 462 16.94 14.63 1.78
N ILE A 463 17.96 13.96 1.24
CA ILE A 463 17.87 12.63 0.64
C ILE A 463 19.05 11.83 1.16
N ASN A 464 18.79 10.81 1.98
CA ASN A 464 19.84 9.92 2.48
C ASN A 464 19.71 8.54 1.81
N ILE A 465 20.83 7.93 1.42
CA ILE A 465 20.86 6.61 0.77
C ILE A 465 21.51 5.60 1.72
N GLU A 466 20.72 4.62 2.17
CA GLU A 466 21.21 3.52 3.02
C GLU A 466 21.23 2.19 2.28
N TYR A 467 22.27 1.38 2.52
CA TYR A 467 22.36 0.00 2.07
C TYR A 467 23.31 -0.81 2.96
N ASP A 468 23.08 -2.12 3.11
CA ASP A 468 24.08 -3.07 3.66
C ASP A 468 24.80 -3.87 2.57
N TYR A 469 24.59 -3.48 1.30
CA TYR A 469 25.21 -4.14 0.15
C TYR A 469 26.71 -3.89 0.03
N THR A 470 27.51 -4.96 -0.11
CA THR A 470 28.99 -4.88 -0.10
C THR A 470 29.62 -4.53 -1.45
N ALA A 471 28.89 -4.67 -2.55
CA ALA A 471 29.33 -4.34 -3.90
C ALA A 471 28.11 -4.25 -4.82
N TRP A 472 27.96 -3.14 -5.53
CA TRP A 472 26.92 -2.90 -6.55
C TRP A 472 27.41 -1.82 -7.54
N VAL A 473 26.75 -1.72 -8.68
CA VAL A 473 26.89 -0.56 -9.58
C VAL A 473 25.47 -0.17 -9.99
N ALA A 474 25.11 1.10 -9.85
CA ALA A 474 23.75 1.55 -10.14
C ALA A 474 23.69 2.92 -10.80
N ASP A 475 22.69 3.10 -11.64
CA ASP A 475 22.21 4.40 -12.04
C ASP A 475 21.24 4.90 -10.96
N VAL A 476 21.54 6.03 -10.33
CA VAL A 476 20.65 6.64 -9.33
C VAL A 476 19.98 7.86 -9.94
N THR A 477 18.66 7.94 -9.78
CA THR A 477 17.82 9.08 -10.14
C THR A 477 17.16 9.61 -8.88
N ALA A 478 17.42 10.86 -8.54
CA ALA A 478 16.77 11.56 -7.44
C ALA A 478 15.64 12.44 -7.99
N GLY A 479 14.43 12.25 -7.49
CA GLY A 479 13.24 13.02 -7.86
C GLY A 479 12.85 14.03 -6.78
N TYR A 480 12.51 15.25 -7.20
CA TYR A 480 12.16 16.37 -6.31
C TYR A 480 10.92 17.11 -6.83
N GLN A 481 10.21 17.83 -5.95
CA GLN A 481 9.07 18.65 -6.35
C GLN A 481 9.50 20.08 -6.74
N ALA A 482 8.65 20.79 -7.47
CA ALA A 482 8.88 22.21 -7.77
C ALA A 482 8.83 23.13 -6.53
N SER A 483 8.23 22.67 -5.43
CA SER A 483 8.29 23.32 -4.11
C SER A 483 9.67 23.22 -3.46
N ASP A 484 10.44 22.20 -3.81
CA ASP A 484 11.76 21.92 -3.23
C ASP A 484 12.83 22.82 -3.89
N ILE A 485 12.49 23.58 -4.94
CA ILE A 485 13.38 24.59 -5.52
C ILE A 485 13.35 25.87 -4.67
N PRO A 486 14.50 26.38 -4.18
CA PRO A 486 14.54 27.59 -3.38
C PRO A 486 13.89 28.79 -4.06
N ALA A 487 13.18 29.57 -3.25
CA ALA A 487 12.48 30.78 -3.70
C ALA A 487 13.40 31.86 -4.30
N THR A 488 14.73 31.77 -4.14
CA THR A 488 15.70 32.67 -4.77
C THR A 488 17.05 31.98 -5.00
N TRP A 489 17.20 31.34 -6.16
CA TRP A 489 18.53 30.96 -6.65
C TRP A 489 19.39 32.17 -7.04
N THR A 490 20.71 31.98 -6.94
CA THR A 490 21.69 32.92 -7.49
C THR A 490 21.44 33.13 -8.98
N ALA A 491 21.53 34.38 -9.45
CA ALA A 491 21.22 34.73 -10.83
C ALA A 491 22.06 33.93 -11.83
N GLY A 492 21.39 33.21 -12.75
CA GLY A 492 22.01 32.34 -13.74
C GLY A 492 22.08 30.86 -13.35
N PHE A 493 21.69 30.48 -12.12
CA PHE A 493 21.61 29.07 -11.72
C PHE A 493 20.26 28.48 -12.11
N THR A 494 20.27 27.24 -12.59
CA THR A 494 19.10 26.56 -13.20
C THR A 494 19.09 25.06 -12.91
N GLU A 495 17.92 24.41 -13.03
CA GLU A 495 17.76 22.96 -12.84
C GLU A 495 18.61 22.15 -13.83
N ALA A 496 18.91 22.71 -15.00
CA ALA A 496 19.79 22.13 -16.02
C ALA A 496 21.26 21.97 -15.55
N GLN A 497 21.65 22.59 -14.42
CA GLN A 497 22.98 22.52 -13.84
C GLN A 497 23.05 21.67 -12.56
N LEU A 498 21.94 21.07 -12.10
CA LEU A 498 21.93 20.30 -10.85
C LEU A 498 22.87 19.09 -10.90
N ARG A 499 23.66 18.88 -9.85
CA ARG A 499 24.60 17.76 -9.74
C ARG A 499 24.44 17.07 -8.41
N PHE A 500 24.81 15.79 -8.39
CA PHE A 500 24.90 15.03 -7.16
C PHE A 500 26.13 15.47 -6.39
N ARG A 501 25.93 15.73 -5.11
CA ARG A 501 26.98 15.89 -4.12
C ARG A 501 26.69 15.00 -2.93
N GLU A 502 27.74 14.54 -2.30
CA GLU A 502 27.68 13.78 -1.06
C GLU A 502 28.08 14.71 0.09
N GLY A 503 27.24 14.80 1.10
CA GLY A 503 27.51 15.52 2.35
C GLY A 503 27.55 14.56 3.53
N ASP A 504 28.45 14.83 4.48
CA ASP A 504 28.45 14.16 5.78
C ASP A 504 27.83 15.09 6.86
N ALA A 505 27.87 14.65 8.13
CA ALA A 505 27.36 15.43 9.25
C ALA A 505 28.25 16.65 9.64
N ILE A 506 29.33 16.90 8.91
CA ILE A 506 30.23 18.05 9.02
C ILE A 506 29.95 18.93 7.79
N PRO A 507 30.23 20.25 7.78
CA PRO A 507 30.04 21.09 6.58
C PRO A 507 31.05 20.81 5.45
N ALA A 508 31.45 19.55 5.26
CA ALA A 508 32.14 19.07 4.09
C ALA A 508 31.11 18.56 3.07
N ASP A 509 31.35 18.82 1.80
CA ASP A 509 30.60 18.22 0.71
C ASP A 509 31.51 17.99 -0.49
N GLU A 510 31.25 16.91 -1.21
CA GLU A 510 32.04 16.51 -2.37
C GLU A 510 31.16 16.17 -3.57
N LYS A 511 31.76 16.12 -4.76
CA LYS A 511 31.01 15.95 -6.01
C LYS A 511 30.97 14.48 -6.38
N VAL A 512 29.76 13.92 -6.53
CA VAL A 512 29.63 12.55 -7.05
C VAL A 512 29.82 12.59 -8.57
N SER A 513 30.85 11.90 -9.04
CA SER A 513 31.40 12.04 -10.38
C SER A 513 31.87 10.70 -10.94
N THR A 514 31.03 10.07 -11.77
CA THR A 514 31.26 8.71 -12.31
C THR A 514 31.90 8.69 -13.70
N GLY A 515 32.19 9.85 -14.30
CA GLY A 515 32.60 9.97 -15.70
C GLY A 515 31.46 9.81 -16.71
N ASN A 516 30.21 9.67 -16.25
CA ASN A 516 29.02 9.57 -17.10
C ASN A 516 28.24 10.89 -17.14
N THR A 517 27.54 11.13 -18.24
CA THR A 517 26.70 12.33 -18.41
C THR A 517 25.46 12.27 -17.52
N TYR A 518 25.22 13.35 -16.78
CA TYR A 518 23.98 13.57 -16.06
C TYR A 518 22.78 13.72 -17.01
N THR A 519 21.68 13.01 -16.73
CA THR A 519 20.36 13.30 -17.32
C THR A 519 19.53 14.13 -16.34
N ARG A 520 18.84 15.17 -16.83
CA ARG A 520 18.09 16.11 -15.97
C ARG A 520 16.71 16.38 -16.56
N VAL A 521 15.71 16.45 -15.68
CA VAL A 521 14.35 16.90 -15.99
C VAL A 521 14.03 18.03 -15.02
N ALA A 522 13.65 19.19 -15.56
CA ALA A 522 13.19 20.30 -14.73
C ALA A 522 11.81 19.97 -14.13
N SER A 523 11.60 20.37 -12.89
CA SER A 523 10.32 20.30 -12.20
C SER A 523 9.30 21.28 -12.81
N GLY A 524 8.03 21.10 -12.46
CA GLY A 524 6.96 21.95 -12.94
C GLY A 524 5.72 21.90 -12.06
N ALA A 525 4.76 22.78 -12.35
CA ALA A 525 3.48 22.80 -11.65
C ALA A 525 2.70 21.50 -11.94
N GLY A 526 2.72 20.57 -10.99
CA GLY A 526 2.13 19.23 -11.14
C GLY A 526 3.04 18.20 -11.83
N SER A 527 4.37 18.42 -11.86
CA SER A 527 5.34 17.43 -12.36
C SER A 527 6.63 17.44 -11.56
N LEU A 528 7.10 16.27 -11.14
CA LEU A 528 8.39 16.09 -10.49
C LEU A 528 9.55 16.45 -11.42
N GLY A 529 10.58 17.10 -10.87
CA GLY A 529 11.89 17.21 -11.50
C GLY A 529 12.75 16.00 -11.13
N SER A 530 13.83 15.77 -11.88
CA SER A 530 14.79 14.72 -11.55
C SER A 530 16.20 14.98 -12.04
N VAL A 531 17.17 14.36 -11.37
CA VAL A 531 18.57 14.29 -11.78
C VAL A 531 19.00 12.83 -11.72
N LYS A 532 19.58 12.31 -12.80
CA LYS A 532 20.12 10.95 -12.91
C LYS A 532 21.62 10.98 -13.15
N LEU A 533 22.38 10.21 -12.38
CA LEU A 533 23.79 9.91 -12.61
C LEU A 533 23.99 8.39 -12.79
N PRO A 534 24.45 7.94 -13.97
CA PRO A 534 24.79 6.53 -14.20
C PRO A 534 26.06 6.09 -13.46
N GLY A 535 26.12 4.80 -13.07
CA GLY A 535 27.37 4.14 -12.67
C GLY A 535 27.94 4.47 -11.29
N ILE A 536 27.12 4.86 -10.31
CA ILE A 536 27.55 5.03 -8.90
C ILE A 536 27.89 3.67 -8.29
N THR A 537 28.86 3.67 -7.37
CA THR A 537 29.35 2.48 -6.65
C THR A 537 29.36 2.71 -5.13
N PRO A 538 29.32 1.65 -4.28
CA PRO A 538 29.46 1.82 -2.84
C PRO A 538 30.92 2.09 -2.44
N THR A 539 31.14 2.96 -1.46
CA THR A 539 32.42 3.12 -0.77
C THR A 539 32.31 2.88 0.74
N ALA A 540 33.48 2.83 1.39
CA ALA A 540 33.66 2.93 2.83
C ALA A 540 34.60 4.11 3.21
N ALA A 541 35.00 4.93 2.22
CA ALA A 541 35.64 6.21 2.45
C ALA A 541 34.63 7.21 3.01
N ALA A 542 35.09 8.15 3.83
CA ALA A 542 34.31 9.30 4.26
C ALA A 542 34.58 10.48 3.32
N VAL A 543 33.63 11.42 3.25
CA VAL A 543 33.74 12.66 2.47
C VAL A 543 35.05 13.38 2.80
N ASP A 544 35.87 13.63 1.78
CA ASP A 544 37.15 14.35 1.88
C ASP A 544 37.20 15.61 1.01
N GLY A 545 36.17 15.84 0.18
CA GLY A 545 36.05 17.00 -0.71
C GLY A 545 36.57 16.76 -2.12
N LEU A 546 37.06 15.56 -2.44
CA LEU A 546 37.46 15.14 -3.78
C LEU A 546 36.26 14.58 -4.56
N ALA A 547 36.33 14.69 -5.89
CA ALA A 547 35.23 14.28 -6.75
C ALA A 547 35.35 12.79 -7.11
N ASP A 548 34.44 11.97 -6.58
CA ASP A 548 34.54 10.51 -6.54
C ASP A 548 33.31 9.83 -7.19
N GLY A 549 33.52 8.67 -7.80
CA GLY A 549 32.47 7.88 -8.48
C GLY A 549 31.67 6.96 -7.56
N SER A 550 31.78 7.16 -6.25
CA SER A 550 31.20 6.32 -5.22
C SER A 550 30.31 7.12 -4.25
N PHE A 551 29.55 6.41 -3.43
CA PHE A 551 28.71 6.97 -2.37
C PHE A 551 28.84 6.14 -1.09
N LEU A 552 28.82 6.74 0.09
CA LEU A 552 28.81 6.03 1.39
C LEU A 552 27.36 5.85 1.90
N SER A 553 27.04 4.64 2.37
CA SER A 553 25.75 4.37 3.01
C SER A 553 25.55 5.24 4.25
N GLY A 554 24.43 5.96 4.31
CA GLY A 554 24.08 6.84 5.42
C GLY A 554 24.54 8.29 5.27
N ASN A 555 25.15 8.66 4.14
CA ASN A 555 25.44 10.06 3.79
C ASN A 555 24.31 10.70 2.97
N ASP A 556 24.30 12.04 2.94
CA ASP A 556 23.25 12.81 2.30
C ASP A 556 23.59 13.14 0.84
N LEU A 557 22.64 12.88 -0.06
CA LEU A 557 22.67 13.22 -1.47
C LEU A 557 22.08 14.62 -1.70
N ILE A 558 22.95 15.60 -1.91
CA ILE A 558 22.61 17.00 -2.18
C ILE A 558 22.47 17.23 -3.69
N LEU A 559 21.42 17.92 -4.12
CA LEU A 559 21.22 18.34 -5.51
C LEU A 559 21.61 19.82 -5.67
N ARG A 560 22.84 20.10 -6.14
CA ARG A 560 23.44 21.44 -6.17
C ARG A 560 23.53 22.05 -7.57
N ALA A 561 22.99 23.25 -7.76
CA ALA A 561 23.08 24.02 -9.01
C ALA A 561 24.31 24.96 -9.05
N GLY A 562 24.52 25.59 -10.21
CA GLY A 562 25.56 26.61 -10.44
C GLY A 562 26.76 26.14 -11.27
N PRO A 563 27.86 26.92 -11.32
CA PRO A 563 29.05 26.56 -12.09
C PRO A 563 29.65 25.28 -11.52
N ALA A 564 29.86 24.28 -12.38
CA ALA A 564 30.65 23.13 -11.99
C ALA A 564 32.13 23.49 -11.94
N ILE A 565 32.80 22.87 -10.98
CA ILE A 565 34.17 22.43 -11.19
C ILE A 565 34.10 21.10 -11.94
N TRP A 566 34.71 21.07 -13.12
CA TRP A 566 34.93 19.88 -13.93
C TRP A 566 36.31 19.34 -13.62
N TYR A 567 36.43 18.03 -13.41
CA TYR A 567 37.69 17.38 -13.13
C TYR A 567 38.10 16.51 -14.32
N SER A 568 39.35 16.60 -14.75
CA SER A 568 39.87 15.61 -15.70
C SER A 568 40.05 14.27 -14.95
N VAL A 569 39.38 13.20 -15.37
CA VAL A 569 39.46 11.86 -14.75
C VAL A 569 40.37 10.89 -15.49
N ASN A 570 40.70 11.19 -16.75
CA ASN A 570 41.69 10.45 -17.53
C ASN A 570 42.56 11.43 -18.35
N PRO A 571 43.77 11.02 -18.77
CA PRO A 571 44.47 11.71 -19.85
C PRO A 571 43.64 11.72 -21.15
N GLY A 572 43.67 12.80 -21.92
CA GLY A 572 43.02 12.85 -23.24
C GLY A 572 42.67 14.24 -23.77
N ARG A 573 41.86 14.27 -24.82
CA ARG A 573 41.47 15.50 -25.53
C ARG A 573 40.43 16.31 -24.75
N TRP A 574 40.46 17.64 -24.87
CA TRP A 574 39.45 18.52 -24.27
C TRP A 574 38.04 18.21 -24.80
N SER A 575 37.90 17.96 -26.10
CA SER A 575 36.64 17.53 -26.72
C SER A 575 36.21 16.08 -26.41
N ASN A 576 37.02 15.28 -25.70
CA ASN A 576 36.69 13.88 -25.41
C ASN A 576 35.85 13.75 -24.12
N PRO A 577 34.61 13.25 -24.19
CA PRO A 577 33.80 12.95 -23.00
C PRO A 577 34.52 12.15 -21.91
N ALA A 578 35.30 11.14 -22.29
CA ALA A 578 35.97 10.24 -21.34
C ALA A 578 37.16 10.87 -20.59
N THR A 579 37.57 12.08 -20.98
CA THR A 579 38.58 12.87 -20.24
C THR A 579 37.98 13.52 -18.99
N TRP A 580 36.65 13.70 -18.92
CA TRP A 580 35.99 14.55 -17.93
C TRP A 580 35.02 13.80 -17.00
N ASP A 581 34.92 14.28 -15.78
CA ASP A 581 34.17 13.65 -14.70
C ASP A 581 32.63 13.66 -14.88
N GLU A 582 32.10 14.52 -15.76
CA GLU A 582 30.69 14.54 -16.19
C GLU A 582 30.47 13.97 -17.61
N GLY A 583 31.44 13.27 -18.19
CA GLY A 583 31.24 12.51 -19.43
C GLY A 583 30.81 13.36 -20.63
N THR A 584 31.35 14.57 -20.80
CA THR A 584 31.17 15.46 -21.96
C THR A 584 32.26 16.54 -21.97
N GLU A 585 32.38 17.30 -23.07
CA GLU A 585 33.26 18.49 -23.12
C GLU A 585 32.79 19.57 -22.12
N PRO A 586 33.69 20.21 -21.33
CA PRO A 586 33.34 21.30 -20.43
C PRO A 586 32.79 22.50 -21.18
N PRO A 587 31.65 23.08 -20.76
CA PRO A 587 31.10 24.27 -21.38
C PRO A 587 31.93 25.51 -21.07
N THR A 588 31.68 26.59 -21.82
CA THR A 588 32.47 27.82 -21.74
C THR A 588 32.36 28.54 -20.40
N ASP A 589 31.24 28.37 -19.68
CA ASP A 589 30.96 28.94 -18.36
C ASP A 589 31.42 28.07 -17.18
N ALA A 590 32.16 26.99 -17.45
CA ALA A 590 32.71 26.10 -16.42
C ALA A 590 33.90 26.70 -15.66
N GLU A 591 34.13 26.15 -14.47
CA GLU A 591 35.47 26.06 -13.88
C GLU A 591 36.04 24.66 -14.16
N VAL A 592 37.32 24.55 -14.51
CA VAL A 592 37.98 23.27 -14.82
C VAL A 592 39.20 23.08 -13.92
N VAL A 593 39.37 21.88 -13.37
CA VAL A 593 40.55 21.42 -12.61
C VAL A 593 41.19 20.24 -13.33
N ILE A 594 42.42 20.45 -13.79
CA ILE A 594 43.21 19.47 -14.53
C ILE A 594 44.08 18.69 -13.54
N ARG A 595 43.77 17.40 -13.40
CA ARG A 595 44.47 16.37 -12.60
C ARG A 595 45.29 15.40 -13.44
N HIS A 596 45.08 15.41 -14.76
CA HIS A 596 45.72 14.51 -15.73
C HIS A 596 46.34 15.30 -16.89
N ASN A 597 46.94 14.61 -17.87
CA ASN A 597 47.43 15.25 -19.10
C ASN A 597 46.26 15.49 -20.06
N VAL A 598 45.85 16.76 -20.20
CA VAL A 598 44.77 17.18 -21.10
C VAL A 598 45.36 17.95 -22.28
N HIS A 599 44.88 17.66 -23.50
CA HIS A 599 45.33 18.30 -24.73
C HIS A 599 44.17 18.89 -25.55
N ALA A 600 44.39 20.05 -26.18
CA ALA A 600 43.35 20.78 -26.89
C ALA A 600 43.86 21.40 -28.22
N GLY A 601 43.06 21.22 -29.28
CA GLY A 601 43.15 21.96 -30.54
C GLY A 601 44.07 21.37 -31.63
N PHE A 602 44.59 20.15 -31.47
CA PHE A 602 45.46 19.54 -32.48
C PHE A 602 45.24 18.04 -32.69
N ILE A 603 45.61 17.58 -33.89
CA ILE A 603 45.45 16.20 -34.35
C ILE A 603 46.67 15.37 -33.89
N ARG A 604 46.43 14.26 -33.20
CA ARG A 604 47.42 13.19 -32.95
C ARG A 604 47.32 12.09 -34.01
N ALA A 605 48.40 11.31 -34.17
CA ALA A 605 48.43 10.13 -35.02
C ALA A 605 47.78 8.87 -34.37
N ASP A 606 47.07 9.04 -33.24
CA ASP A 606 46.56 7.98 -32.36
C ASP A 606 45.27 7.28 -32.82
N GLY A 607 45.00 7.30 -34.13
CA GLY A 607 43.96 6.47 -34.76
C GLY A 607 42.52 7.01 -34.69
N TYR A 608 42.28 8.17 -34.11
CA TYR A 608 40.96 8.82 -34.15
C TYR A 608 40.77 9.65 -35.44
N PRO A 609 39.75 9.35 -36.29
CA PRO A 609 39.66 9.86 -37.66
C PRO A 609 38.94 11.22 -37.80
N VAL A 610 38.77 11.97 -36.72
CA VAL A 610 38.07 13.27 -36.71
C VAL A 610 39.00 14.35 -36.16
N ASP A 611 39.11 15.45 -36.90
CA ASP A 611 39.84 16.63 -36.49
C ASP A 611 39.21 17.21 -35.21
N GLU A 612 40.02 17.52 -34.19
CA GLU A 612 39.58 18.44 -33.14
C GLU A 612 39.61 19.85 -33.73
N ALA A 613 38.58 20.18 -34.53
CA ALA A 613 38.24 21.55 -34.82
C ALA A 613 38.12 22.26 -33.48
N THR A 614 38.97 23.29 -33.27
CA THR A 614 39.15 24.08 -32.04
C THR A 614 37.98 23.97 -31.04
N PRO A 615 38.23 23.56 -29.77
CA PRO A 615 37.17 23.42 -28.77
C PRO A 615 36.29 24.67 -28.75
N GLY A 616 34.97 24.49 -28.77
CA GLY A 616 34.02 25.53 -29.21
C GLY A 616 34.19 26.87 -28.48
N ALA A 617 34.50 26.79 -27.18
CA ALA A 617 35.48 27.64 -26.52
C ALA A 617 35.96 26.95 -25.23
N MET A 618 37.08 27.43 -24.66
CA MET A 618 37.62 26.94 -23.40
C MET A 618 36.78 27.42 -22.20
N ALA A 619 36.89 26.72 -21.07
CA ALA A 619 36.21 27.08 -19.82
C ALA A 619 36.65 28.45 -19.26
N THR A 620 35.73 29.16 -18.60
CA THR A 620 35.94 30.50 -18.02
C THR A 620 36.99 30.59 -16.93
N LYS A 621 37.43 29.45 -16.38
CA LYS A 621 38.50 29.35 -15.39
C LYS A 621 39.15 27.98 -15.49
N ILE A 622 40.48 27.93 -15.50
CA ILE A 622 41.24 26.68 -15.54
C ILE A 622 42.25 26.69 -14.41
N THR A 623 42.28 25.60 -13.65
CA THR A 623 43.23 25.31 -12.58
C THR A 623 43.95 24.03 -12.95
N ILE A 624 45.28 23.96 -12.79
CA ILE A 624 46.03 22.71 -12.96
C ILE A 624 46.51 22.31 -11.57
N GLN A 625 46.08 21.15 -11.08
CA GLN A 625 46.32 20.74 -9.69
C GLN A 625 47.81 20.46 -9.45
N THR A 626 48.34 20.88 -8.30
CA THR A 626 49.69 20.52 -7.87
C THR A 626 49.79 19.00 -7.73
N PRO A 627 50.89 18.33 -8.15
CA PRO A 627 51.07 16.90 -7.92
C PRO A 627 51.04 16.55 -6.42
N THR A 628 49.94 15.96 -5.95
CA THR A 628 49.75 15.54 -4.55
C THR A 628 49.49 14.04 -4.48
N GLY A 629 50.55 13.23 -4.51
CA GLY A 629 50.47 11.77 -4.39
C GLY A 629 51.14 11.02 -5.55
N PRO A 630 51.18 9.68 -5.51
CA PRO A 630 51.81 8.84 -6.54
C PRO A 630 50.98 8.73 -7.83
N ASP A 631 49.68 9.03 -7.77
CA ASP A 631 48.72 8.71 -8.85
C ASP A 631 48.65 9.82 -9.93
N PHE A 632 48.95 11.06 -9.57
CA PHE A 632 48.94 12.21 -10.48
C PHE A 632 50.34 12.54 -11.01
N LEU A 633 50.84 11.72 -11.94
CA LEU A 633 52.11 11.97 -12.63
C LEU A 633 52.01 13.19 -13.55
N THR A 634 52.32 14.36 -12.98
CA THR A 634 52.44 15.68 -13.62
C THR A 634 51.20 16.14 -14.41
N PRO A 635 50.16 16.68 -13.74
CA PRO A 635 49.02 17.29 -14.43
C PRO A 635 49.48 18.42 -15.37
N THR A 636 49.03 18.38 -16.63
CA THR A 636 49.50 19.28 -17.68
C THR A 636 48.36 19.62 -18.63
N LEU A 637 48.26 20.89 -19.03
CA LEU A 637 47.44 21.32 -20.17
C LEU A 637 48.33 21.65 -21.37
N MET A 638 48.08 20.99 -22.50
CA MET A 638 48.73 21.23 -23.79
C MET A 638 47.74 21.86 -24.77
N ILE A 639 48.13 22.95 -25.45
CA ILE A 639 47.26 23.67 -26.40
C ILE A 639 48.02 23.87 -27.72
N GLY A 640 47.39 23.52 -28.85
CA GLY A 640 47.99 23.62 -30.19
C GLY A 640 46.98 23.93 -31.30
N SER A 641 47.47 23.96 -32.54
CA SER A 641 46.68 24.08 -33.77
C SER A 641 47.35 23.30 -34.89
N SER A 642 46.58 22.64 -35.77
CA SER A 642 47.07 21.99 -36.99
C SER A 642 47.02 22.88 -38.24
N ASP A 643 46.40 24.07 -38.18
CA ASP A 643 46.31 25.01 -39.31
C ASP A 643 47.37 26.11 -39.22
N ILE A 644 48.22 26.19 -40.25
CA ILE A 644 49.30 27.17 -40.44
C ILE A 644 48.76 28.62 -40.55
N VAL A 645 47.47 28.81 -40.85
CA VAL A 645 46.82 30.12 -41.02
C VAL A 645 45.74 30.37 -39.94
N GLY A 646 45.42 29.37 -39.13
CA GLY A 646 44.36 29.44 -38.12
C GLY A 646 44.81 30.12 -36.83
N THR A 647 44.36 31.36 -36.60
CA THR A 647 44.49 32.04 -35.31
C THR A 647 43.70 31.27 -34.24
N PHE A 648 44.34 30.85 -33.15
CA PHE A 648 43.64 30.24 -32.00
C PHE A 648 42.75 31.31 -31.35
N ALA A 649 41.45 31.25 -31.63
CA ALA A 649 40.48 32.25 -31.21
C ALA A 649 39.51 31.64 -30.19
N THR A 650 39.77 31.86 -28.90
CA THR A 650 38.75 31.68 -27.86
C THR A 650 37.66 32.72 -28.10
N SER A 651 36.56 32.30 -28.75
CA SER A 651 35.47 33.20 -29.18
C SER A 651 34.75 33.90 -28.02
N THR A 652 34.93 33.39 -26.81
CA THR A 652 34.56 34.00 -25.53
C THR A 652 35.76 34.00 -24.59
N VAL A 653 35.96 35.11 -23.87
CA VAL A 653 37.14 35.34 -23.01
C VAL A 653 36.84 34.84 -21.59
N PRO A 654 37.72 34.03 -20.98
CA PRO A 654 37.69 33.75 -19.54
C PRO A 654 37.70 35.05 -18.73
N VAL A 655 36.58 35.40 -18.08
CA VAL A 655 36.41 36.69 -17.39
C VAL A 655 37.24 36.77 -16.10
N ALA A 656 37.72 35.63 -15.57
CA ALA A 656 38.60 35.60 -14.39
C ALA A 656 39.55 34.38 -14.34
N GLY A 657 40.85 34.64 -14.44
CA GLY A 657 41.93 33.86 -13.82
C GLY A 657 42.17 32.40 -14.26
N ILE A 658 43.30 32.14 -14.90
CA ILE A 658 43.95 30.81 -14.86
C ILE A 658 44.93 30.79 -13.68
N THR A 659 44.64 29.97 -12.67
CA THR A 659 45.43 29.86 -11.44
C THR A 659 46.17 28.53 -11.44
N ASN A 660 47.50 28.56 -11.60
CA ASN A 660 48.26 27.35 -11.92
C ASN A 660 49.47 27.12 -10.97
N PRO A 661 49.41 26.09 -10.10
CA PRO A 661 50.57 25.55 -9.40
C PRO A 661 51.30 24.38 -10.10
N GLY A 662 50.85 23.93 -11.27
CA GLY A 662 51.49 22.91 -12.11
C GLY A 662 52.19 23.47 -13.37
N ARG A 663 52.39 22.63 -14.38
CA ARG A 663 53.06 23.00 -15.65
C ARG A 663 52.07 23.30 -16.77
N ILE A 664 52.33 24.41 -17.47
CA ILE A 664 51.78 24.67 -18.82
C ILE A 664 52.93 24.44 -19.80
N ILE A 665 52.70 23.59 -20.81
CA ILE A 665 53.68 23.27 -21.86
C ILE A 665 53.11 23.72 -23.20
N VAL A 666 53.90 24.52 -23.93
CA VAL A 666 53.58 25.03 -25.26
C VAL A 666 54.68 24.56 -26.21
N GLU A 667 54.52 23.37 -26.77
CA GLU A 667 55.53 22.72 -27.61
C GLU A 667 55.43 23.14 -29.07
N ASN A 668 56.53 23.64 -29.63
CA ASN A 668 56.67 23.91 -31.06
C ASN A 668 57.76 23.02 -31.64
N VAL A 669 57.39 21.79 -32.03
CA VAL A 669 58.37 20.82 -32.53
C VAL A 669 58.78 21.15 -33.96
N VAL A 670 59.81 21.98 -34.09
CA VAL A 670 60.54 22.23 -35.34
C VAL A 670 62.01 21.84 -35.17
N THR A 671 62.26 20.58 -34.82
CA THR A 671 63.42 19.70 -35.12
C THR A 671 63.56 18.60 -34.05
N GLU A 672 64.13 17.45 -34.44
CA GLU A 672 64.41 16.35 -33.51
C GLU A 672 65.40 16.78 -32.41
N VAL A 673 64.93 16.85 -31.17
CA VAL A 673 65.79 16.95 -29.98
C VAL A 673 65.55 15.71 -29.11
N PRO A 674 66.58 14.91 -28.81
CA PRO A 674 66.44 13.81 -27.86
C PRO A 674 66.15 14.34 -26.46
N VAL A 675 64.94 14.10 -25.94
CA VAL A 675 64.57 14.45 -24.57
C VAL A 675 65.48 13.70 -23.59
N PRO A 676 66.23 14.38 -22.70
CA PRO A 676 67.12 13.69 -21.77
C PRO A 676 66.37 12.89 -20.70
N GLY A 677 66.23 11.59 -20.93
CA GLY A 677 66.06 10.56 -19.89
C GLY A 677 64.80 10.63 -19.02
N GLY A 678 63.69 10.07 -19.50
CA GLY A 678 62.53 9.73 -18.64
C GLY A 678 61.26 9.39 -19.41
N TYR A 679 60.93 10.17 -20.44
CA TYR A 679 59.64 10.14 -21.13
C TYR A 679 59.64 9.26 -22.39
N ALA A 680 60.10 8.01 -22.25
CA ALA A 680 60.25 7.10 -23.39
C ALA A 680 59.15 6.03 -23.43
N ALA A 681 58.13 6.29 -24.26
CA ALA A 681 57.44 5.34 -25.17
C ALA A 681 55.91 5.51 -25.18
N GLU A 682 55.39 6.38 -26.05
CA GLU A 682 54.11 6.07 -26.73
C GLU A 682 53.81 6.89 -28.01
N ASP A 683 54.50 8.01 -28.29
CA ASP A 683 54.23 8.78 -29.51
C ASP A 683 55.53 9.21 -30.25
N THR A 684 55.91 8.43 -31.26
CA THR A 684 56.97 8.76 -32.24
C THR A 684 56.46 8.67 -33.68
N GLY A 685 55.15 8.84 -33.88
CA GLY A 685 54.52 8.92 -35.20
C GLY A 685 54.85 10.24 -35.89
N ALA A 686 55.37 10.18 -37.11
CA ALA A 686 55.85 11.36 -37.83
C ALA A 686 54.72 12.37 -38.16
N LEU A 687 54.76 13.54 -37.51
CA LEU A 687 53.96 14.74 -37.83
C LEU A 687 54.93 15.88 -38.18
N THR A 688 54.82 16.43 -39.39
CA THR A 688 55.90 17.23 -40.01
C THR A 688 55.68 18.75 -40.07
N ASN A 689 54.60 19.27 -39.50
CA ASN A 689 54.41 20.72 -39.31
C ASN A 689 53.70 20.98 -37.98
N PHE A 690 54.36 21.69 -37.07
CA PHE A 690 53.78 22.22 -35.84
C PHE A 690 53.99 23.73 -35.83
N VAL A 691 52.98 24.48 -35.38
CA VAL A 691 53.11 25.90 -35.00
C VAL A 691 52.25 26.12 -33.75
N ALA A 692 52.87 26.08 -32.58
CA ALA A 692 52.19 26.33 -31.31
C ALA A 692 52.49 27.72 -30.74
N GLY A 693 51.60 28.21 -29.87
CA GLY A 693 51.78 29.46 -29.17
C GLY A 693 50.71 29.70 -28.10
N LEU A 694 51.10 30.34 -27.00
CA LEU A 694 50.18 30.77 -25.94
C LEU A 694 49.77 32.22 -26.20
N VAL A 695 48.47 32.46 -26.34
CA VAL A 695 47.90 33.81 -26.48
C VAL A 695 47.12 34.19 -25.22
N VAL A 696 47.57 35.23 -24.51
CA VAL A 696 46.92 35.76 -23.31
C VAL A 696 46.18 37.04 -23.70
N PHE A 697 44.85 37.02 -23.79
CA PHE A 697 44.08 38.19 -24.27
C PHE A 697 43.88 39.26 -23.18
N GLY A 698 43.62 40.50 -23.60
CA GLY A 698 43.43 41.63 -22.69
C GLY A 698 42.25 41.43 -21.73
N GLY A 699 42.52 41.57 -20.43
CA GLY A 699 41.56 41.29 -19.35
C GLY A 699 41.71 39.90 -18.72
N ALA A 700 42.40 38.95 -19.38
CA ALA A 700 42.75 37.67 -18.77
C ALA A 700 44.00 37.79 -17.89
N GLU A 701 44.03 37.03 -16.81
CA GLU A 701 45.22 36.81 -15.98
C GLU A 701 45.55 35.32 -15.97
N ILE A 702 46.81 34.97 -16.24
CA ILE A 702 47.35 33.62 -16.12
C ILE A 702 48.53 33.68 -15.15
N THR A 703 48.49 32.90 -14.07
CA THR A 703 49.58 32.89 -13.08
C THR A 703 50.10 31.47 -12.87
N ALA A 704 51.35 31.21 -13.28
CA ALA A 704 52.05 29.94 -13.12
C ALA A 704 53.09 30.03 -11.99
N SER A 705 52.93 29.29 -10.90
CA SER A 705 53.75 29.50 -9.70
C SER A 705 55.16 28.89 -9.73
N GLU A 706 55.43 27.92 -10.61
CA GLU A 706 56.74 27.25 -10.69
C GLU A 706 57.50 27.58 -11.98
N SER A 707 56.97 27.21 -13.14
CA SER A 707 57.62 27.46 -14.44
C SER A 707 56.64 27.38 -15.61
N LEU A 708 56.80 28.31 -16.56
CA LEU A 708 56.20 28.23 -17.90
C LEU A 708 57.29 27.74 -18.86
N ILE A 709 57.07 26.59 -19.51
CA ILE A 709 57.93 26.10 -20.58
C ILE A 709 57.22 26.35 -21.91
N ASN A 710 57.63 27.41 -22.59
CA ASN A 710 57.09 27.80 -23.88
C ASN A 710 58.20 27.74 -24.93
N ASP A 711 58.12 26.73 -25.80
CA ASP A 711 58.95 26.58 -26.98
C ASP A 711 58.27 27.17 -28.24
N GLY A 712 57.02 27.62 -28.12
CA GLY A 712 56.23 28.28 -29.18
C GLY A 712 56.16 29.81 -29.12
N CYS A 713 55.22 30.39 -29.87
CA CYS A 713 54.99 31.83 -29.91
C CYS A 713 54.14 32.33 -28.73
N LEU A 714 54.74 33.06 -27.79
CA LEU A 714 54.04 33.70 -26.68
C LEU A 714 53.55 35.11 -27.06
N ASN A 715 52.24 35.36 -26.99
CA ASN A 715 51.63 36.65 -27.34
C ASN A 715 50.74 37.15 -26.19
N ILE A 716 51.12 38.25 -25.55
CA ILE A 716 50.51 38.72 -24.30
C ILE A 716 49.85 40.08 -24.51
N GLY A 717 48.51 40.07 -24.58
CA GLY A 717 47.64 41.24 -24.43
C GLY A 717 47.03 41.41 -23.03
N GLY A 718 47.08 40.38 -22.18
CA GLY A 718 46.62 40.38 -20.77
C GLY A 718 47.76 40.36 -19.74
N THR A 719 47.51 39.77 -18.57
CA THR A 719 48.49 39.61 -17.48
C THR A 719 49.02 38.18 -17.44
N LEU A 720 50.35 38.00 -17.38
CA LEU A 720 51.01 36.71 -17.20
C LEU A 720 51.97 36.78 -16.00
N GLY A 721 51.62 36.11 -14.90
CA GLY A 721 52.49 35.90 -13.75
C GLY A 721 53.29 34.60 -13.89
N ILE A 722 54.59 34.64 -13.60
CA ILE A 722 55.48 33.46 -13.59
C ILE A 722 56.35 33.53 -12.34
N GLY A 723 56.23 32.53 -11.47
CA GLY A 723 56.84 32.52 -10.13
C GLY A 723 56.05 33.32 -9.08
N GLN A 724 56.36 33.08 -7.80
CA GLN A 724 56.10 34.02 -6.70
C GLN A 724 57.28 34.99 -6.54
#